data_AF-A0A7K5ZSF4-F1
#
_entry.id   AF-A0A7K5ZSF4-F1
#
_cell.length_a   1.000
_cell.length_b   1.000
_cell.length_c   1.000
_cell.angle_alpha   90.00
_cell.angle_beta   90.00
_cell.angle_gamma   90.00
#
_symmetry.space_group_name_H-M   'P 1'
#
loop_
_entity.id
_entity.type
_entity.pdbx_description
1 polymer ?
#
loop_
_entity_poly.entity_id
_entity_poly.type
_entity_poly.pdbx_seq_one_letter_code
_entity_poly.pdbx_strand_id
1 'polypeptide(L)'
;EVVSEESEEESNGVNLMEFSDEILLHILSYVPCTDLVLNVRRTCRKLATLCLDKSLTHTVLLQKDYKVNKDKVKQLMRDIGKEIYQLNMAGCYWLPSSTIDHVTRCKNLVKLNLSGCHVTSLRLSKMLSTLQHLRSLAIDVNPGFDASQLSSECKATLSRVLELKQTLYTPSYGVVPCCTSLEKLLLYFEILDRSREGFMLSGQLMVGESNVPHYQNLRIFYARLAPGYVNQEVVRLYLAVLSDRTPENLHAFLISAPGSFAETGATKNLLDSMARNVRLDALQLPKAWINGSGLLQHLKFNNPFYFSFSRCTLSGGHLIQRVINGGKDLKSLTSLNLSGCVHCLAPESLFRKAEDDIDSSILESLVVSCCNLRHLNLSAAHHHSSESIGNHLCQLLSRLKHLLSLALPVCSITDVAASVEKPPTAPNLVPQTFGRKVRIGIQTYPRNLADQANQKIESSVFWALMGSLRFLETLEIIGSSFSSAMPRNEPAIRNSLPPCVRAQSVGDSEVAAISQLTYLQSLTLAQLPNILTGSGLVNIGLQCQHLRTLSLANLGMMGKVVYMSALMDMLKHCKCLRDLRLEQPYFCAGAQFFQALSHCSSLQRLCIVSRSGTLQSDAVMSFMANCLEVIMCHMFMGESLTVCKNLQQSIVRSFQAERPALNVVIFPLLHEDLTEVIRDVPMRHLDEITLFKSRVAEEPPNLWW
;
A
#
# COMPACT_ATOMS: atom_id res chain seq x y z
N GLU A 1 -61.00 -33.31 26.41
CA GLU A 1 -60.81 -32.15 27.30
C GLU A 1 -59.40 -32.25 27.85
N VAL A 2 -58.44 -31.35 27.65
CA VAL A 2 -58.40 -29.99 27.11
C VAL A 2 -57.13 -29.89 26.25
N VAL A 3 -57.27 -29.19 25.14
CA VAL A 3 -56.25 -28.85 24.14
C VAL A 3 -55.22 -27.89 24.76
N SER A 4 -53.92 -28.16 24.59
CA SER A 4 -52.86 -27.15 24.73
C SER A 4 -52.28 -26.90 23.35
N GLU A 5 -52.81 -25.87 22.69
CA GLU A 5 -52.20 -25.18 21.56
C GLU A 5 -50.85 -24.62 22.02
N GLU A 6 -49.76 -25.34 21.72
CA GLU A 6 -48.45 -24.70 21.62
C GLU A 6 -48.36 -24.14 20.21
N SER A 7 -48.43 -22.81 20.16
CA SER A 7 -48.21 -21.97 18.99
C SER A 7 -46.90 -22.33 18.30
N GLU A 8 -46.99 -22.99 17.16
CA GLU A 8 -45.98 -22.92 16.11
C GLU A 8 -45.90 -21.47 15.65
N GLU A 9 -45.01 -20.69 16.27
CA GLU A 9 -44.46 -19.50 15.62
C GLU A 9 -43.65 -20.00 14.42
N GLU A 10 -44.34 -20.18 13.28
CA GLU A 10 -43.71 -20.30 11.98
C GLU A 10 -42.72 -19.16 11.84
N SER A 11 -41.42 -19.48 11.89
CA SER A 11 -40.39 -18.53 11.52
C SER A 11 -40.62 -18.20 10.06
N ASN A 12 -41.29 -17.07 9.80
CA ASN A 12 -41.42 -16.41 8.50
C ASN A 12 -40.04 -15.89 8.01
N GLY A 13 -39.02 -16.73 8.08
CA GLY A 13 -37.71 -16.51 7.50
C GLY A 13 -37.77 -16.96 6.04
N VAL A 14 -37.66 -16.00 5.12
CA VAL A 14 -37.48 -16.29 3.69
C VAL A 14 -36.34 -17.29 3.54
N ASN A 15 -36.63 -18.46 2.96
CA ASN A 15 -35.62 -19.47 2.73
C ASN A 15 -34.66 -18.93 1.65
N LEU A 16 -33.35 -18.98 1.89
CA LEU A 16 -32.33 -18.52 0.92
C LEU A 16 -32.60 -19.08 -0.50
N MET A 17 -33.13 -20.28 -0.59
CA MET A 17 -33.42 -20.97 -1.85
C MET A 17 -34.61 -20.39 -2.64
N GLU A 18 -35.44 -19.57 -2.00
CA GLU A 18 -36.57 -18.86 -2.61
C GLU A 18 -36.12 -17.61 -3.40
N PHE A 19 -34.89 -17.13 -3.19
CA PHE A 19 -34.34 -16.05 -4.00
C PHE A 19 -34.16 -16.47 -5.46
N SER A 20 -34.26 -15.48 -6.35
CA SER A 20 -33.98 -15.65 -7.78
C SER A 20 -32.52 -16.04 -8.02
N ASP A 21 -32.26 -16.65 -9.17
CA ASP A 21 -30.92 -17.10 -9.53
C ASP A 21 -29.95 -15.92 -9.62
N GLU A 22 -30.40 -14.74 -10.05
CA GLU A 22 -29.59 -13.53 -10.12
C GLU A 22 -29.12 -13.06 -8.74
N ILE A 23 -30.02 -13.06 -7.75
CA ILE A 23 -29.69 -12.69 -6.37
C ILE A 23 -28.72 -13.71 -5.77
N LEU A 24 -28.97 -14.99 -6.00
CA LEU A 24 -28.09 -16.06 -5.54
C LEU A 24 -26.70 -15.97 -6.19
N LEU A 25 -26.60 -15.72 -7.49
CA LEU A 25 -25.32 -15.51 -8.17
C LEU A 25 -24.58 -14.30 -7.59
N HIS A 26 -25.29 -13.22 -7.28
CA HIS A 26 -24.69 -12.06 -6.62
C HIS A 26 -24.14 -12.41 -5.23
N ILE A 27 -24.89 -13.15 -4.41
CA ILE A 27 -24.44 -13.63 -3.09
C ILE A 27 -23.20 -14.53 -3.25
N LEU A 28 -23.26 -15.50 -4.18
CA LEU A 28 -22.18 -16.45 -4.43
C LEU A 28 -20.91 -15.77 -4.95
N SER A 29 -21.01 -14.60 -5.61
CA SER A 29 -19.84 -13.85 -6.09
C SER A 29 -18.90 -13.37 -4.98
N TYR A 30 -19.38 -13.34 -3.72
CA TYR A 30 -18.57 -13.00 -2.54
C TYR A 30 -17.90 -14.21 -1.88
N VAL A 31 -18.19 -15.43 -2.35
CA VAL A 31 -17.60 -16.67 -1.83
C VAL A 31 -16.37 -17.05 -2.65
N PRO A 32 -15.24 -17.45 -2.03
CA PRO A 32 -14.09 -17.96 -2.77
C PRO A 32 -14.45 -19.09 -3.74
N CYS A 33 -13.96 -19.03 -4.98
CA CYS A 33 -14.29 -19.99 -6.03
C CYS A 33 -13.95 -21.44 -5.65
N THR A 34 -12.89 -21.62 -4.85
CA THR A 34 -12.50 -22.89 -4.23
C THR A 34 -13.61 -23.46 -3.35
N ASP A 35 -14.18 -22.65 -2.46
CA ASP A 35 -15.30 -23.08 -1.61
C ASP A 35 -16.60 -23.26 -2.41
N LEU A 36 -16.86 -22.41 -3.41
CA LEU A 36 -18.00 -22.56 -4.31
C LEU A 36 -18.02 -23.95 -4.97
N VAL A 37 -16.93 -24.32 -5.63
CA VAL A 37 -16.84 -25.55 -6.43
C VAL A 37 -16.73 -26.80 -5.55
N LEU A 38 -15.95 -26.72 -4.46
CA LEU A 38 -15.62 -27.89 -3.66
C LEU A 38 -16.61 -28.17 -2.53
N ASN A 39 -17.27 -27.13 -2.01
CA ASN A 39 -18.15 -27.23 -0.85
C ASN A 39 -19.60 -26.84 -1.19
N VAL A 40 -19.85 -25.58 -1.58
CA VAL A 40 -21.22 -25.05 -1.77
C VAL A 40 -21.99 -25.82 -2.84
N ARG A 41 -21.32 -26.14 -3.96
CA ARG A 41 -21.89 -26.93 -5.07
C ARG A 41 -22.50 -28.26 -4.62
N ARG A 42 -22.02 -28.85 -3.52
CA ARG A 42 -22.43 -30.19 -3.04
C ARG A 42 -23.64 -30.16 -2.11
N THR A 43 -24.12 -28.98 -1.74
CA THR A 43 -25.19 -28.83 -0.73
C THR A 43 -26.58 -29.14 -1.29
N CYS A 44 -26.89 -28.73 -2.53
CA CYS A 44 -28.17 -29.03 -3.19
C CYS A 44 -28.08 -28.88 -4.72
N ARG A 45 -29.12 -29.33 -5.45
CA ARG A 45 -29.13 -29.31 -6.94
C ARG A 45 -29.12 -27.91 -7.54
N LYS A 46 -29.83 -26.95 -6.94
CA LYS A 46 -29.88 -25.56 -7.42
C LYS A 46 -28.50 -24.91 -7.34
N LEU A 47 -27.87 -24.95 -6.15
CA LEU A 47 -26.50 -24.44 -5.97
C LEU A 47 -25.47 -25.24 -6.78
N ALA A 48 -25.68 -26.54 -7.01
CA ALA A 48 -24.81 -27.34 -7.87
C ALA A 48 -24.73 -26.79 -9.31
N THR A 49 -25.84 -26.19 -9.79
CA THR A 49 -25.93 -25.56 -11.11
C THR A 49 -25.37 -24.14 -11.07
N LEU A 50 -25.81 -23.32 -10.10
CA LEU A 50 -25.40 -21.91 -9.99
C LEU A 50 -23.90 -21.74 -9.74
N CYS A 51 -23.27 -22.59 -8.92
CA CYS A 51 -21.82 -22.52 -8.67
C CYS A 51 -20.95 -22.78 -9.91
N LEU A 52 -21.53 -23.29 -11.00
CA LEU A 52 -20.86 -23.51 -12.29
C LEU A 52 -21.21 -22.44 -13.32
N ASP A 53 -21.98 -21.42 -12.94
CA ASP A 53 -22.27 -20.33 -13.86
C ASP A 53 -20.99 -19.60 -14.26
N LYS A 54 -20.94 -19.21 -15.54
CA LYS A 54 -19.79 -18.51 -16.15
C LYS A 54 -19.40 -17.24 -15.39
N SER A 55 -20.35 -16.54 -14.77
CA SER A 55 -20.07 -15.33 -13.98
C SER A 55 -19.21 -15.62 -12.74
N LEU A 56 -19.21 -16.87 -12.25
CA LEU A 56 -18.46 -17.31 -11.07
C LEU A 56 -17.21 -18.13 -11.42
N THR A 57 -17.22 -18.87 -12.54
CA THR A 57 -16.12 -19.78 -12.90
C THR A 57 -15.12 -19.22 -13.90
N HIS A 58 -15.49 -18.21 -14.70
CA HIS A 58 -14.58 -17.64 -15.70
C HIS A 58 -13.38 -16.92 -15.06
N THR A 59 -13.56 -16.31 -13.88
CA THR A 59 -12.51 -15.58 -13.17
C THR A 59 -12.26 -16.24 -11.82
N VAL A 60 -11.11 -16.90 -11.68
CA VAL A 60 -10.71 -17.59 -10.45
C VAL A 60 -9.62 -16.81 -9.74
N LEU A 61 -9.93 -16.33 -8.54
CA LEU A 61 -9.01 -15.60 -7.67
C LEU A 61 -8.55 -16.52 -6.53
N LEU A 62 -7.29 -16.98 -6.58
CA LEU A 62 -6.64 -17.69 -5.47
C LEU A 62 -5.75 -16.77 -4.63
N GLN A 63 -5.51 -15.54 -5.10
CA GLN A 63 -4.78 -14.54 -4.33
C GLN A 63 -5.46 -14.28 -2.98
N LYS A 64 -4.66 -14.27 -1.90
CA LYS A 64 -5.12 -14.07 -0.51
C LYS A 64 -6.13 -15.12 0.00
N ASP A 65 -6.39 -16.19 -0.74
CA ASP A 65 -7.10 -17.36 -0.24
C ASP A 65 -6.12 -18.29 0.48
N TYR A 66 -5.70 -17.87 1.67
CA TYR A 66 -4.66 -18.55 2.45
C TYR A 66 -5.07 -19.95 2.96
N LYS A 67 -6.34 -20.33 2.83
CA LYS A 67 -6.88 -21.65 3.21
C LYS A 67 -6.76 -22.69 2.08
N VAL A 68 -6.28 -22.28 0.92
CA VAL A 68 -6.08 -23.16 -0.24
C VAL A 68 -4.77 -23.90 -0.12
N ASN A 69 -4.83 -25.22 -0.27
CA ASN A 69 -3.67 -26.10 -0.37
C ASN A 69 -3.55 -26.70 -1.78
N LYS A 70 -2.46 -27.43 -2.03
CA LYS A 70 -2.17 -28.08 -3.32
C LYS A 70 -3.32 -28.96 -3.81
N ASP A 71 -3.94 -29.75 -2.93
CA ASP A 71 -4.97 -30.71 -3.30
C ASP A 71 -6.27 -30.01 -3.71
N LYS A 72 -6.66 -28.94 -3.01
CA LYS A 72 -7.78 -28.08 -3.39
C LYS A 72 -7.57 -27.46 -4.77
N VAL A 73 -6.37 -26.93 -5.06
CA VAL A 73 -6.07 -26.37 -6.39
C VAL A 73 -6.14 -27.46 -7.47
N LYS A 74 -5.51 -28.61 -7.23
CA LYS A 74 -5.56 -29.74 -8.18
C LYS A 74 -7.00 -30.16 -8.46
N GLN A 75 -7.84 -30.21 -7.44
CA GLN A 75 -9.24 -30.56 -7.57
C GLN A 75 -10.03 -29.49 -8.34
N LEU A 76 -9.86 -28.22 -8.01
CA LEU A 76 -10.49 -27.11 -8.72
C LEU A 76 -10.16 -27.12 -10.22
N MET A 77 -8.88 -27.26 -10.56
CA MET A 77 -8.41 -27.30 -11.95
C MET A 77 -8.90 -28.55 -12.71
N ARG A 78 -9.20 -29.64 -11.99
CA ARG A 78 -9.81 -30.82 -12.59
C ARG A 78 -11.30 -30.61 -12.87
N ASP A 79 -12.01 -30.00 -11.92
CA ASP A 79 -13.46 -29.92 -11.94
C ASP A 79 -13.96 -28.80 -12.87
N ILE A 80 -13.28 -27.64 -12.93
CA ILE A 80 -13.70 -26.48 -13.74
C ILE A 80 -12.61 -25.93 -14.67
N GLY A 81 -11.43 -26.56 -14.78
CA GLY A 81 -10.29 -25.96 -15.48
C GLY A 81 -10.58 -25.45 -16.90
N LYS A 82 -11.43 -26.15 -17.66
CA LYS A 82 -11.81 -25.75 -19.03
C LYS A 82 -12.66 -24.47 -19.09
N GLU A 83 -13.33 -24.12 -18.01
CA GLU A 83 -14.21 -22.93 -17.91
C GLU A 83 -13.44 -21.68 -17.47
N ILE A 84 -12.20 -21.83 -16.99
CA ILE A 84 -11.40 -20.72 -16.47
C ILE A 84 -10.78 -19.91 -17.62
N TYR A 85 -11.14 -18.63 -17.70
CA TYR A 85 -10.57 -17.64 -18.62
C TYR A 85 -9.54 -16.74 -17.95
N GLN A 86 -9.69 -16.49 -16.65
CA GLN A 86 -8.77 -15.68 -15.87
C GLN A 86 -8.39 -16.41 -14.58
N LEU A 87 -7.09 -16.55 -14.33
CA LEU A 87 -6.57 -17.21 -13.15
C LEU A 87 -5.54 -16.32 -12.44
N ASN A 88 -5.85 -15.97 -11.20
CA ASN A 88 -4.95 -15.21 -10.34
C ASN A 88 -4.39 -16.07 -9.21
N MET A 89 -3.13 -16.46 -9.32
CA MET A 89 -2.38 -17.13 -8.26
C MET A 89 -1.31 -16.21 -7.65
N ALA A 90 -1.45 -14.89 -7.81
CA ALA A 90 -0.46 -13.96 -7.31
C ALA A 90 -0.22 -14.19 -5.82
N GLY A 91 1.05 -14.11 -5.39
CA GLY A 91 1.49 -14.22 -4.01
C GLY A 91 1.07 -15.51 -3.30
N CYS A 92 0.75 -16.58 -4.04
CA CYS A 92 0.51 -17.92 -3.50
C CYS A 92 1.85 -18.64 -3.21
N TYR A 93 2.74 -17.99 -2.46
CA TYR A 93 4.11 -18.45 -2.19
C TYR A 93 4.17 -19.79 -1.44
N TRP A 94 3.10 -20.16 -0.74
CA TRP A 94 3.01 -21.40 0.03
C TRP A 94 2.63 -22.62 -0.83
N LEU A 95 2.18 -22.40 -2.06
CA LEU A 95 1.85 -23.50 -2.96
C LEU A 95 3.14 -24.05 -3.60
N PRO A 96 3.38 -25.37 -3.54
CA PRO A 96 4.52 -25.98 -4.20
C PRO A 96 4.49 -25.71 -5.71
N SER A 97 5.65 -25.55 -6.36
CA SER A 97 5.71 -25.29 -7.80
C SER A 97 5.04 -26.36 -8.67
N SER A 98 4.94 -27.60 -8.19
CA SER A 98 4.20 -28.68 -8.88
C SER A 98 2.69 -28.39 -9.03
N THR A 99 2.15 -27.50 -8.21
CA THR A 99 0.75 -27.04 -8.31
C THR A 99 0.50 -26.30 -9.62
N ILE A 100 1.51 -25.57 -10.11
CA ILE A 100 1.43 -24.75 -11.34
C ILE A 100 1.31 -25.65 -12.57
N ASP A 101 1.81 -26.89 -12.53
CA ASP A 101 1.69 -27.83 -13.65
C ASP A 101 0.22 -28.14 -13.98
N HIS A 102 -0.70 -27.98 -13.01
CA HIS A 102 -2.14 -28.17 -13.21
C HIS A 102 -2.81 -27.03 -13.99
N VAL A 103 -2.18 -25.84 -14.11
CA VAL A 103 -2.69 -24.71 -14.90
C VAL A 103 -2.81 -25.08 -16.38
N THR A 104 -2.04 -26.06 -16.86
CA THR A 104 -2.14 -26.59 -18.23
C THR A 104 -3.52 -27.17 -18.57
N ARG A 105 -4.39 -27.42 -17.59
CA ARG A 105 -5.79 -27.82 -17.79
C ARG A 105 -6.68 -26.67 -18.27
N CYS A 106 -6.28 -25.42 -18.02
CA CYS A 106 -7.04 -24.23 -18.36
C CYS A 106 -6.82 -23.80 -19.81
N LYS A 107 -7.29 -24.60 -20.77
CA LYS A 107 -7.00 -24.38 -22.21
C LYS A 107 -7.54 -23.06 -22.76
N ASN A 108 -8.61 -22.53 -22.16
CA ASN A 108 -9.25 -21.27 -22.57
C ASN A 108 -8.70 -20.04 -21.85
N LEU A 109 -7.59 -20.19 -21.13
CA LEU A 109 -7.05 -19.12 -20.31
C LEU A 109 -6.56 -17.95 -21.17
N VAL A 110 -7.09 -16.76 -20.88
CA VAL A 110 -6.76 -15.48 -21.53
C VAL A 110 -5.88 -14.64 -20.63
N LYS A 111 -6.11 -14.65 -19.31
CA LYS A 111 -5.30 -13.92 -18.32
C LYS A 111 -4.73 -14.85 -17.25
N LEU A 112 -3.42 -14.79 -17.05
CA LEU A 112 -2.72 -15.60 -16.06
C LEU A 112 -1.80 -14.73 -15.20
N ASN A 113 -1.97 -14.80 -13.88
CA ASN A 113 -1.09 -14.14 -12.94
C ASN A 113 -0.43 -15.16 -11.99
N LEU A 114 0.89 -15.30 -12.11
CA LEU A 114 1.76 -16.16 -11.31
C LEU A 114 2.83 -15.36 -10.55
N SER A 115 2.70 -14.03 -10.42
CA SER A 115 3.67 -13.24 -9.67
C SER A 115 3.76 -13.71 -8.21
N GLY A 116 4.95 -13.84 -7.65
CA GLY A 116 5.17 -14.42 -6.32
C GLY A 116 5.06 -15.95 -6.25
N CYS A 117 4.97 -16.65 -7.39
CA CYS A 117 5.08 -18.10 -7.47
C CYS A 117 6.43 -18.52 -8.04
N HIS A 118 6.97 -19.65 -7.56
CA HIS A 118 8.22 -20.19 -8.07
C HIS A 118 8.03 -20.91 -9.42
N VAL A 119 8.37 -20.24 -10.52
CA VAL A 119 8.31 -20.75 -11.89
C VAL A 119 9.70 -20.75 -12.52
N THR A 120 10.12 -21.89 -13.10
CA THR A 120 11.35 -22.00 -13.89
C THR A 120 11.05 -21.77 -15.38
N SER A 121 12.06 -21.42 -16.17
CA SER A 121 12.00 -21.31 -17.64
C SER A 121 11.36 -22.54 -18.30
N LEU A 122 11.81 -23.74 -17.93
CA LEU A 122 11.27 -25.01 -18.47
C LEU A 122 9.79 -25.23 -18.14
N ARG A 123 9.38 -24.93 -16.90
CA ARG A 123 7.98 -25.07 -16.48
C ARG A 123 7.10 -24.05 -17.20
N LEU A 124 7.57 -22.80 -17.32
CA LEU A 124 6.90 -21.76 -18.10
C LEU A 124 6.73 -22.19 -19.56
N SER A 125 7.82 -22.68 -20.18
CA SER A 125 7.83 -23.19 -21.55
C SER A 125 6.76 -24.26 -21.75
N LYS A 126 6.77 -25.32 -20.94
CA LYS A 126 5.79 -26.42 -21.01
C LYS A 126 4.36 -25.94 -20.83
N MET A 127 4.11 -25.03 -19.89
CA MET A 127 2.79 -24.51 -19.60
C MET A 127 2.26 -23.69 -20.78
N LEU A 128 3.02 -22.67 -21.20
CA LEU A 128 2.59 -21.72 -22.23
C LEU A 128 2.44 -22.35 -23.61
N SER A 129 3.22 -23.39 -23.95
CA SER A 129 3.01 -24.16 -25.19
C SER A 129 1.58 -24.72 -25.32
N THR A 130 0.84 -24.85 -24.21
CA THR A 130 -0.52 -25.35 -24.20
C THR A 130 -1.62 -24.30 -24.04
N LEU A 131 -1.25 -23.03 -23.77
CA LEU A 131 -2.17 -21.94 -23.44
C LEU A 131 -2.24 -20.92 -24.60
N GLN A 132 -2.65 -21.39 -25.78
CA GLN A 132 -2.54 -20.63 -27.04
C GLN A 132 -3.43 -19.37 -27.11
N HIS A 133 -4.43 -19.27 -26.23
CA HIS A 133 -5.35 -18.14 -26.12
C HIS A 133 -4.88 -17.06 -25.15
N LEU A 134 -3.73 -17.24 -24.49
CA LEU A 134 -3.23 -16.29 -23.50
C LEU A 134 -2.95 -14.92 -24.14
N ARG A 135 -3.37 -13.85 -23.45
CA ARG A 135 -3.17 -12.45 -23.85
C ARG A 135 -2.58 -11.59 -22.74
N SER A 136 -2.72 -12.00 -21.48
CA SER A 136 -2.21 -11.27 -20.31
C SER A 136 -1.42 -12.23 -19.42
N LEU A 137 -0.17 -11.90 -19.10
CA LEU A 137 0.73 -12.73 -18.31
C LEU A 137 1.40 -11.89 -17.22
N ALA A 138 1.40 -12.38 -15.98
CA ALA A 138 2.25 -11.87 -14.91
C ALA A 138 3.14 -12.98 -14.32
N ILE A 139 4.45 -12.75 -14.24
CA ILE A 139 5.45 -13.73 -13.77
C ILE A 139 6.59 -13.07 -13.00
N ASP A 140 7.38 -13.89 -12.31
CA ASP A 140 8.65 -13.46 -11.71
C ASP A 140 9.82 -14.05 -12.49
N VAL A 141 10.85 -13.25 -12.73
CA VAL A 141 12.13 -13.63 -13.35
C VAL A 141 13.15 -13.76 -12.23
N ASN A 142 13.33 -15.00 -11.77
CA ASN A 142 14.24 -15.35 -10.69
C ASN A 142 15.67 -15.64 -11.21
N PRO A 143 16.70 -15.58 -10.36
CA PRO A 143 18.02 -16.09 -10.71
C PRO A 143 17.97 -17.50 -11.28
N GLY A 144 18.66 -17.74 -12.40
CA GLY A 144 18.63 -19.01 -13.13
C GLY A 144 17.50 -19.14 -14.15
N PHE A 145 16.65 -18.12 -14.34
CA PHE A 145 15.76 -18.05 -15.48
C PHE A 145 16.56 -17.88 -16.79
N ASP A 146 16.22 -18.67 -17.81
CA ASP A 146 16.90 -18.66 -19.10
C ASP A 146 15.87 -18.69 -20.24
N ALA A 147 15.76 -17.58 -20.96
CA ALA A 147 14.83 -17.42 -22.08
C ALA A 147 15.19 -18.29 -23.29
N SER A 148 16.43 -18.79 -23.39
CA SER A 148 16.85 -19.68 -24.48
C SER A 148 16.18 -21.05 -24.41
N GLN A 149 15.78 -21.48 -23.20
CA GLN A 149 15.08 -22.75 -22.94
C GLN A 149 13.60 -22.73 -23.30
N LEU A 150 13.07 -21.59 -23.76
CA LEU A 150 11.69 -21.46 -24.20
C LEU A 150 11.52 -22.11 -25.58
N SER A 151 10.55 -23.03 -25.69
CA SER A 151 10.20 -23.72 -26.93
C SER A 151 9.62 -22.78 -27.97
N SER A 152 9.56 -23.24 -29.23
CA SER A 152 8.99 -22.46 -30.33
C SER A 152 7.51 -22.14 -30.12
N GLU A 153 6.77 -23.09 -29.53
CA GLU A 153 5.34 -23.00 -29.22
C GLU A 153 5.08 -22.02 -28.08
N CYS A 154 5.95 -22.03 -27.06
CA CYS A 154 5.92 -21.05 -25.98
C CYS A 154 6.17 -19.64 -26.53
N LYS A 155 7.21 -19.45 -27.36
CA LYS A 155 7.52 -18.17 -28.00
C LYS A 155 6.38 -17.68 -28.90
N ALA A 156 5.73 -18.57 -29.64
CA ALA A 156 4.55 -18.25 -30.46
C ALA A 156 3.32 -17.85 -29.62
N THR A 157 3.22 -18.31 -28.38
CA THR A 157 2.20 -17.87 -27.42
C THR A 157 2.55 -16.50 -26.85
N LEU A 158 3.81 -16.32 -26.42
CA LEU A 158 4.32 -15.04 -25.91
C LEU A 158 4.21 -13.91 -26.93
N SER A 159 4.42 -14.18 -28.22
CA SER A 159 4.33 -13.16 -29.27
C SER A 159 2.93 -12.56 -29.43
N ARG A 160 1.88 -13.24 -28.93
CA ARG A 160 0.48 -12.80 -28.92
C ARG A 160 0.05 -12.15 -27.60
N VAL A 161 0.93 -12.11 -26.59
CA VAL A 161 0.65 -11.46 -25.31
C VAL A 161 0.58 -9.94 -25.54
N LEU A 162 -0.51 -9.35 -25.06
CA LEU A 162 -0.81 -7.92 -25.14
C LEU A 162 -0.47 -7.21 -23.83
N GLU A 163 -0.56 -7.91 -22.69
CA GLU A 163 -0.28 -7.35 -21.36
C GLU A 163 0.74 -8.23 -20.64
N LEU A 164 1.88 -7.64 -20.25
CA LEU A 164 2.93 -8.33 -19.52
C LEU A 164 3.27 -7.57 -18.25
N LYS A 165 3.18 -8.26 -17.12
CA LYS A 165 3.80 -7.85 -15.86
C LYS A 165 4.96 -8.79 -15.54
N GLN A 166 6.12 -8.25 -15.22
CA GLN A 166 7.21 -9.07 -14.69
C GLN A 166 7.92 -8.43 -13.52
N THR A 167 8.18 -9.24 -12.50
CA THR A 167 9.03 -8.87 -11.36
C THR A 167 10.42 -9.47 -11.57
N LEU A 168 11.43 -8.61 -11.70
CA LEU A 168 12.81 -8.97 -12.00
C LEU A 168 13.61 -9.06 -10.70
N TYR A 169 14.15 -10.25 -10.40
CA TYR A 169 15.07 -10.48 -9.28
C TYR A 169 16.51 -10.71 -9.77
N THR A 170 16.75 -10.65 -11.08
CA THR A 170 18.06 -10.76 -11.71
C THR A 170 18.14 -9.80 -12.92
N PRO A 171 19.32 -9.27 -13.28
CA PRO A 171 19.49 -8.43 -14.46
C PRO A 171 19.15 -9.20 -15.74
N SER A 172 17.99 -8.92 -16.33
CA SER A 172 17.47 -9.64 -17.49
C SER A 172 16.39 -8.83 -18.20
N TYR A 173 16.18 -9.10 -19.50
CA TYR A 173 14.97 -8.64 -20.20
C TYR A 173 13.74 -9.53 -19.90
N GLY A 174 13.94 -10.69 -19.27
CA GLY A 174 12.92 -11.70 -19.03
C GLY A 174 12.35 -12.23 -20.33
N VAL A 175 11.02 -12.25 -20.43
CA VAL A 175 10.29 -12.73 -21.62
C VAL A 175 9.93 -11.62 -22.60
N VAL A 176 10.25 -10.36 -22.29
CA VAL A 176 9.86 -9.18 -23.08
C VAL A 176 10.29 -9.28 -24.55
N PRO A 177 11.50 -9.76 -24.91
CA PRO A 177 11.90 -9.87 -26.31
C PRO A 177 11.04 -10.86 -27.11
N CYS A 178 10.35 -11.79 -26.45
CA CYS A 178 9.42 -12.71 -27.09
C CYS A 178 8.01 -12.14 -27.29
N CYS A 179 7.69 -10.98 -26.70
CA CYS A 179 6.35 -10.39 -26.69
C CYS A 179 6.22 -9.28 -27.73
N THR A 180 6.06 -9.65 -29.01
CA THR A 180 6.07 -8.69 -30.13
C THR A 180 4.78 -7.86 -30.28
N SER A 181 3.67 -8.31 -29.71
CA SER A 181 2.36 -7.63 -29.79
C SER A 181 2.04 -6.80 -28.54
N LEU A 182 3.03 -6.49 -27.72
CA LEU A 182 2.82 -5.96 -26.38
C LEU A 182 2.23 -4.54 -26.40
N GLU A 183 1.09 -4.36 -25.73
CA GLU A 183 0.42 -3.07 -25.52
C GLU A 183 0.65 -2.50 -24.12
N LYS A 184 0.79 -3.35 -23.09
CA LYS A 184 1.02 -2.93 -21.70
C LYS A 184 2.21 -3.66 -21.10
N LEU A 185 3.20 -2.92 -20.65
CA LEU A 185 4.39 -3.44 -19.98
C LEU A 185 4.51 -2.87 -18.57
N LEU A 186 4.46 -3.76 -17.56
CA LEU A 186 4.63 -3.43 -16.16
C LEU A 186 5.87 -4.14 -15.61
N LEU A 187 6.86 -3.38 -15.18
CA LEU A 187 8.14 -3.88 -14.69
C LEU A 187 8.31 -3.55 -13.21
N TYR A 188 8.62 -4.57 -12.41
CA TYR A 188 8.94 -4.42 -10.99
C TYR A 188 10.37 -4.87 -10.80
N PHE A 189 11.28 -3.94 -10.51
CA PHE A 189 12.71 -4.23 -10.34
C PHE A 189 13.01 -4.44 -8.86
N GLU A 190 13.35 -5.67 -8.52
CA GLU A 190 13.62 -6.15 -7.15
C GLU A 190 15.01 -6.80 -7.07
N ILE A 191 15.93 -6.35 -7.94
CA ILE A 191 17.27 -6.87 -8.05
C ILE A 191 18.11 -6.26 -6.93
N LEU A 192 18.83 -7.10 -6.20
CA LEU A 192 19.74 -6.63 -5.16
C LEU A 192 21.07 -6.23 -5.76
N ASP A 193 21.74 -5.25 -5.15
CA ASP A 193 23.08 -4.83 -5.58
C ASP A 193 24.16 -5.85 -5.22
N ARG A 194 23.88 -6.75 -4.25
CA ARG A 194 24.82 -7.75 -3.76
C ARG A 194 24.23 -9.15 -3.81
N SER A 195 25.07 -10.13 -4.12
CA SER A 195 24.72 -11.54 -3.98
C SER A 195 24.70 -11.97 -2.51
N ARG A 196 24.16 -13.18 -2.25
CA ARG A 196 24.21 -13.84 -0.93
C ARG A 196 25.63 -14.00 -0.38
N GLU A 197 26.62 -14.09 -1.27
CA GLU A 197 28.03 -14.25 -0.95
C GLU A 197 28.75 -12.89 -0.79
N GLY A 198 28.02 -11.78 -0.94
CA GLY A 198 28.54 -10.42 -0.77
C GLY A 198 29.15 -9.79 -2.03
N PHE A 199 29.16 -10.49 -3.17
CA PHE A 199 29.68 -9.96 -4.44
C PHE A 199 28.74 -8.90 -5.01
N MET A 200 29.28 -7.79 -5.51
CA MET A 200 28.51 -6.77 -6.21
C MET A 200 28.00 -7.34 -7.54
N LEU A 201 26.69 -7.24 -7.78
CA LEU A 201 26.08 -7.67 -9.02
C LEU A 201 26.27 -6.60 -10.10
N SER A 202 26.58 -7.05 -11.32
CA SER A 202 26.64 -6.17 -12.49
C SER A 202 25.23 -5.81 -12.94
N GLY A 203 25.02 -4.56 -13.36
CA GLY A 203 23.80 -4.13 -14.06
C GLY A 203 23.72 -4.58 -15.52
N GLN A 204 24.77 -5.25 -16.02
CA GLN A 204 24.81 -5.77 -17.39
C GLN A 204 23.96 -7.04 -17.53
N LEU A 205 23.37 -7.20 -18.70
CA LEU A 205 22.64 -8.41 -19.07
C LEU A 205 23.62 -9.56 -19.32
N MET A 206 23.21 -10.76 -18.95
CA MET A 206 23.99 -11.97 -19.20
C MET A 206 24.08 -12.27 -20.71
N VAL A 207 25.20 -12.87 -21.14
CA VAL A 207 25.42 -13.29 -22.53
C VAL A 207 24.33 -14.29 -22.96
N GLY A 208 23.58 -13.98 -24.03
CA GLY A 208 22.44 -14.79 -24.51
C GLY A 208 21.07 -14.16 -24.27
N GLU A 209 20.97 -13.12 -23.45
CA GLU A 209 19.75 -12.32 -23.25
C GLU A 209 19.70 -11.05 -24.11
N SER A 210 20.50 -11.01 -25.18
CA SER A 210 20.74 -9.85 -26.04
C SER A 210 19.66 -9.58 -27.10
N ASN A 211 18.53 -10.29 -27.06
CA ASN A 211 17.41 -10.01 -27.95
C ASN A 211 16.77 -8.68 -27.55
N VAL A 212 16.67 -7.76 -28.50
CA VAL A 212 16.14 -6.42 -28.26
C VAL A 212 14.62 -6.48 -28.15
N PRO A 213 14.02 -5.92 -27.08
CA PRO A 213 12.58 -5.74 -26.96
C PRO A 213 11.93 -5.02 -28.15
N HIS A 214 10.66 -5.35 -28.44
CA HIS A 214 9.85 -4.69 -29.45
C HIS A 214 8.70 -3.90 -28.80
N TYR A 215 8.68 -2.58 -28.99
CA TYR A 215 7.70 -1.69 -28.34
C TYR A 215 6.75 -0.97 -29.30
N GLN A 216 6.68 -1.37 -30.56
CA GLN A 216 5.92 -0.65 -31.59
C GLN A 216 4.43 -0.46 -31.23
N ASN A 217 3.83 -1.43 -30.54
CA ASN A 217 2.41 -1.42 -30.15
C ASN A 217 2.19 -0.91 -28.72
N LEU A 218 3.24 -0.48 -28.02
CA LEU A 218 3.17 -0.19 -26.60
C LEU A 218 2.35 1.08 -26.33
N ARG A 219 1.34 0.94 -25.47
CA ARG A 219 0.43 1.99 -25.02
C ARG A 219 0.66 2.39 -23.58
N ILE A 220 1.12 1.45 -22.75
CA ILE A 220 1.41 1.67 -21.33
C ILE A 220 2.79 1.13 -21.00
N PHE A 221 3.65 2.01 -20.48
CA PHE A 221 4.92 1.64 -19.86
C PHE A 221 4.91 2.02 -18.38
N TYR A 222 5.05 1.02 -17.51
CA TYR A 222 5.17 1.20 -16.07
C TYR A 222 6.44 0.51 -15.56
N ALA A 223 7.22 1.22 -14.78
CA ALA A 223 8.39 0.69 -14.09
C ALA A 223 8.38 1.12 -12.61
N ARG A 224 8.52 0.16 -11.70
CA ARG A 224 8.70 0.39 -10.27
C ARG A 224 10.01 -0.20 -9.81
N LEU A 225 10.86 0.62 -9.19
CA LEU A 225 12.18 0.20 -8.74
C LEU A 225 12.23 0.08 -7.23
N ALA A 226 12.82 -1.01 -6.74
CA ALA A 226 13.40 -1.02 -5.40
C ALA A 226 14.69 -0.19 -5.36
N PRO A 227 15.14 0.26 -4.18
CA PRO A 227 16.44 0.90 -4.04
C PRO A 227 17.57 0.00 -4.52
N GLY A 228 18.57 0.58 -5.21
CA GLY A 228 19.76 -0.11 -5.68
C GLY A 228 20.25 0.42 -7.03
N TYR A 229 21.57 0.41 -7.21
CA TYR A 229 22.22 0.81 -8.46
C TYR A 229 21.85 -0.13 -9.62
N VAL A 230 21.81 -1.44 -9.37
CA VAL A 230 21.52 -2.44 -10.41
C VAL A 230 20.13 -2.25 -11.00
N ASN A 231 19.12 -1.95 -10.17
CA ASN A 231 17.76 -1.65 -10.65
C ASN A 231 17.74 -0.43 -11.58
N GLN A 232 18.53 0.60 -11.28
CA GLN A 232 18.65 1.79 -12.14
C GLN A 232 19.34 1.49 -13.47
N GLU A 233 20.38 0.67 -13.48
CA GLU A 233 21.06 0.24 -14.70
C GLU A 233 20.15 -0.59 -15.60
N VAL A 234 19.46 -1.58 -15.04
CA VAL A 234 18.61 -2.46 -15.86
C VAL A 234 17.43 -1.67 -16.43
N VAL A 235 16.78 -0.77 -15.68
CA VAL A 235 15.72 0.06 -16.28
C VAL A 235 16.25 0.97 -17.39
N ARG A 236 17.49 1.48 -17.31
CA ARG A 236 18.11 2.27 -18.39
C ARG A 236 18.21 1.46 -19.68
N LEU A 237 18.49 0.15 -19.60
CA LEU A 237 18.52 -0.73 -20.76
C LEU A 237 17.15 -0.84 -21.44
N TYR A 238 16.08 -1.02 -20.66
CA TYR A 238 14.70 -0.97 -21.17
C TYR A 238 14.37 0.36 -21.85
N LEU A 239 14.79 1.47 -21.24
CA LEU A 239 14.50 2.82 -21.73
C LEU A 239 15.31 3.18 -22.97
N ALA A 240 16.53 2.68 -23.12
CA ALA A 240 17.35 2.89 -24.32
C ALA A 240 16.62 2.39 -25.58
N VAL A 241 15.99 1.22 -25.48
CA VAL A 241 15.22 0.63 -26.60
C VAL A 241 13.96 1.46 -26.91
N LEU A 242 13.31 2.02 -25.89
CA LEU A 242 12.20 2.98 -26.08
C LEU A 242 12.65 4.30 -26.72
N SER A 243 13.86 4.76 -26.39
CA SER A 243 14.42 6.00 -26.95
C SER A 243 14.66 5.88 -28.45
N ASP A 244 15.13 4.72 -28.93
CA ASP A 244 15.42 4.52 -30.35
C ASP A 244 14.15 4.54 -31.21
N ARG A 245 13.03 4.05 -30.68
CA ARG A 245 11.72 4.02 -31.35
C ARG A 245 10.60 4.30 -30.36
N THR A 246 10.38 5.58 -30.06
CA THR A 246 9.29 6.00 -29.16
C THR A 246 7.93 5.60 -29.76
N PRO A 247 7.08 4.85 -29.05
CA PRO A 247 5.78 4.43 -29.56
C PRO A 247 4.84 5.62 -29.73
N GLU A 248 4.16 5.71 -30.88
CA GLU A 248 3.25 6.84 -31.20
C GLU A 248 1.98 6.83 -30.34
N ASN A 249 1.48 5.65 -29.98
CA ASN A 249 0.23 5.46 -29.22
C ASN A 249 0.46 5.29 -27.72
N LEU A 250 1.58 5.78 -27.19
CA LEU A 250 1.88 5.72 -25.76
C LEU A 250 0.96 6.67 -25.00
N HIS A 251 0.06 6.19 -24.15
CA HIS A 251 -0.85 7.06 -23.38
C HIS A 251 -0.51 7.12 -21.89
N ALA A 252 0.27 6.16 -21.39
CA ALA A 252 0.74 6.16 -20.00
C ALA A 252 2.24 5.87 -19.93
N PHE A 253 2.97 6.75 -19.25
CA PHE A 253 4.40 6.58 -19.00
C PHE A 253 4.71 6.88 -17.54
N LEU A 254 5.10 5.83 -16.81
CA LEU A 254 5.13 5.83 -15.36
C LEU A 254 6.43 5.19 -14.87
N ILE A 255 7.26 5.94 -14.17
CA ILE A 255 8.47 5.42 -13.52
C ILE A 255 8.49 5.85 -12.06
N SER A 256 8.30 4.88 -11.17
CA SER A 256 8.45 5.04 -9.73
C SER A 256 9.84 4.59 -9.32
N ALA A 257 10.73 5.55 -9.04
CA ALA A 257 12.11 5.29 -8.63
C ALA A 257 12.42 5.95 -7.27
N PRO A 258 12.99 5.20 -6.31
CA PRO A 258 13.44 5.76 -5.05
C PRO A 258 14.77 6.51 -5.24
N GLY A 259 14.99 7.55 -4.42
CA GLY A 259 16.25 8.27 -4.37
C GLY A 259 16.56 9.10 -5.63
N SER A 260 17.86 9.37 -5.83
CA SER A 260 18.35 10.10 -7.01
C SER A 260 18.54 9.13 -8.18
N PHE A 261 17.65 9.21 -9.17
CA PHE A 261 17.79 8.49 -10.43
C PHE A 261 18.04 9.51 -11.55
N ALA A 262 19.32 9.71 -11.88
CA ALA A 262 19.75 10.73 -12.82
C ALA A 262 19.32 10.42 -14.26
N GLU A 263 19.03 11.48 -15.00
CA GLU A 263 18.74 11.43 -16.44
C GLU A 263 20.01 11.10 -17.24
N THR A 264 19.86 10.35 -18.33
CA THR A 264 20.91 10.04 -19.30
C THR A 264 20.55 10.63 -20.67
N GLY A 265 21.50 10.63 -21.62
CA GLY A 265 21.23 11.13 -22.98
C GLY A 265 20.08 10.39 -23.68
N ALA A 266 19.97 9.08 -23.49
CA ALA A 266 18.88 8.28 -24.06
C ALA A 266 17.52 8.64 -23.42
N THR A 267 17.46 8.79 -22.09
CA THR A 267 16.20 9.19 -21.45
C THR A 267 15.80 10.60 -21.86
N LYS A 268 16.75 11.53 -22.01
CA LYS A 268 16.46 12.87 -22.51
C LYS A 268 15.81 12.84 -23.90
N ASN A 269 16.42 12.10 -24.83
CA ASN A 269 15.91 11.94 -26.19
C ASN A 269 14.50 11.34 -26.21
N LEU A 270 14.25 10.33 -25.37
CA LEU A 270 12.92 9.73 -25.20
C LEU A 270 11.90 10.77 -24.71
N LEU A 271 12.21 11.52 -23.65
CA LEU A 271 11.32 12.54 -23.09
C LEU A 271 11.03 13.64 -24.13
N ASP A 272 12.05 14.12 -24.84
CA ASP A 272 11.89 15.13 -25.90
C ASP A 272 11.04 14.61 -27.07
N SER A 273 11.19 13.34 -27.45
CA SER A 273 10.38 12.66 -28.46
C SER A 273 8.92 12.57 -28.02
N MET A 274 8.67 12.13 -26.78
CA MET A 274 7.33 12.06 -26.20
C MET A 274 6.66 13.43 -26.15
N ALA A 275 7.38 14.47 -25.76
CA ALA A 275 6.86 15.83 -25.71
C ALA A 275 6.31 16.33 -27.07
N ARG A 276 6.96 15.92 -28.17
CA ARG A 276 6.54 16.30 -29.52
C ARG A 276 5.36 15.45 -30.01
N ASN A 277 5.44 14.14 -29.81
CA ASN A 277 4.68 13.16 -30.57
C ASN A 277 3.52 12.54 -29.78
N VAL A 278 3.55 12.60 -28.46
CA VAL A 278 2.70 11.78 -27.59
C VAL A 278 1.71 12.64 -26.80
N ARG A 279 0.52 12.08 -26.51
CA ARG A 279 -0.47 12.66 -25.59
C ARG A 279 -0.73 11.68 -24.45
N LEU A 280 -0.47 12.13 -23.23
CA LEU A 280 -0.53 11.27 -22.05
C LEU A 280 -1.81 11.48 -21.25
N ASP A 281 -2.34 10.38 -20.74
CA ASP A 281 -3.49 10.30 -19.85
C ASP A 281 -3.02 9.99 -18.41
N ALA A 282 -1.81 9.42 -18.26
CA ALA A 282 -1.17 9.16 -16.98
C ALA A 282 0.35 9.43 -17.02
N LEU A 283 0.86 10.11 -16.00
CA LEU A 283 2.27 10.47 -15.89
C LEU A 283 2.82 10.31 -14.47
N GLN A 284 3.99 9.70 -14.38
CA GLN A 284 4.83 9.65 -13.19
C GLN A 284 6.27 9.54 -13.63
N LEU A 285 7.13 10.43 -13.14
CA LEU A 285 8.53 10.45 -13.49
C LEU A 285 9.39 10.51 -12.23
N PRO A 286 10.66 10.05 -12.31
CA PRO A 286 11.61 10.22 -11.24
C PRO A 286 11.81 11.71 -10.93
N LYS A 287 11.95 12.03 -9.63
CA LYS A 287 12.17 13.41 -9.14
C LYS A 287 13.21 14.18 -9.95
N ALA A 288 14.36 13.56 -10.23
CA ALA A 288 15.48 14.23 -10.89
C ALA A 288 15.16 14.63 -12.35
N TRP A 289 14.23 13.94 -13.01
CA TRP A 289 13.91 14.18 -14.42
C TRP A 289 12.93 15.34 -14.59
N ILE A 290 11.92 15.42 -13.71
CA ILE A 290 10.95 16.53 -13.72
C ILE A 290 11.66 17.87 -13.51
N ASN A 291 12.73 17.87 -12.71
CA ASN A 291 13.45 19.08 -12.34
C ASN A 291 14.49 19.52 -13.39
N GLY A 292 14.99 18.60 -14.21
CA GLY A 292 16.08 18.83 -15.17
C GLY A 292 15.64 19.01 -16.62
N SER A 293 14.40 18.64 -16.97
CA SER A 293 13.93 18.60 -18.35
C SER A 293 12.93 19.72 -18.67
N GLY A 294 12.99 20.28 -19.89
CA GLY A 294 11.93 21.13 -20.46
C GLY A 294 10.62 20.38 -20.75
N LEU A 295 10.54 19.11 -20.34
CA LEU A 295 9.49 18.17 -20.67
C LEU A 295 8.09 18.66 -20.25
N LEU A 296 7.94 19.11 -19.00
CA LEU A 296 6.65 19.62 -18.51
C LEU A 296 6.18 20.85 -19.30
N GLN A 297 7.07 21.55 -20.00
CA GLN A 297 6.69 22.70 -20.81
C GLN A 297 6.05 22.30 -22.14
N HIS A 298 6.32 21.09 -22.63
CA HIS A 298 5.96 20.64 -23.97
C HIS A 298 5.04 19.41 -23.98
N LEU A 299 4.89 18.71 -22.85
CA LEU A 299 3.96 17.60 -22.75
C LEU A 299 2.52 18.04 -22.99
N LYS A 300 1.80 17.20 -23.73
CA LYS A 300 0.37 17.37 -24.03
C LYS A 300 -0.39 16.30 -23.27
N PHE A 301 -1.44 16.72 -22.57
CA PHE A 301 -2.35 15.80 -21.88
C PHE A 301 -3.66 15.69 -22.65
N ASN A 302 -4.28 14.51 -22.56
CA ASN A 302 -5.59 14.24 -23.14
C ASN A 302 -6.44 13.47 -22.13
N ASN A 303 -7.43 14.11 -21.52
CA ASN A 303 -8.31 13.47 -20.53
C ASN A 303 -7.53 12.73 -19.41
N PRO A 304 -6.61 13.41 -18.70
CA PRO A 304 -5.74 12.76 -17.73
C PRO A 304 -6.52 12.16 -16.55
N PHE A 305 -6.15 10.96 -16.13
CA PHE A 305 -6.79 10.26 -15.01
C PHE A 305 -5.86 10.05 -13.81
N TYR A 306 -4.54 10.08 -14.00
CA TYR A 306 -3.55 9.88 -12.94
C TYR A 306 -2.31 10.75 -13.12
N PHE A 307 -1.95 11.50 -12.07
CA PHE A 307 -0.68 12.21 -12.00
C PHE A 307 0.06 11.94 -10.70
N SER A 308 1.36 11.72 -10.80
CA SER A 308 2.24 11.64 -9.63
C SER A 308 3.50 12.48 -9.82
N PHE A 309 3.62 13.49 -8.97
CA PHE A 309 4.77 14.38 -8.83
C PHE A 309 5.46 14.18 -7.48
N SER A 310 5.37 12.96 -6.94
CA SER A 310 5.94 12.59 -5.65
C SER A 310 7.41 13.03 -5.55
N ARG A 311 7.72 13.78 -4.48
CA ARG A 311 9.03 14.33 -4.09
C ARG A 311 9.66 15.32 -5.08
N CYS A 312 8.93 15.76 -6.11
CA CYS A 312 9.41 16.72 -7.11
C CYS A 312 9.54 18.15 -6.54
N THR A 313 10.27 19.03 -7.22
CA THR A 313 10.35 20.46 -6.84
C THR A 313 9.42 21.32 -7.70
N LEU A 314 8.22 20.80 -7.98
CA LEU A 314 7.19 21.52 -8.71
C LEU A 314 6.74 22.74 -7.87
N SER A 315 6.83 23.95 -8.41
CA SER A 315 6.27 25.15 -7.78
C SER A 315 4.75 25.19 -7.99
N GLY A 316 4.04 25.95 -7.15
CA GLY A 316 2.61 26.15 -7.33
C GLY A 316 2.25 26.86 -8.64
N GLY A 317 3.07 27.81 -9.10
CA GLY A 317 2.90 28.43 -10.42
C GLY A 317 3.04 27.41 -11.56
N HIS A 318 4.03 26.51 -11.49
CA HIS A 318 4.15 25.41 -12.45
C HIS A 318 2.99 24.42 -12.36
N LEU A 319 2.49 24.10 -11.17
CA LEU A 319 1.31 23.25 -10.99
C LEU A 319 0.11 23.86 -11.72
N ILE A 320 -0.16 25.15 -11.53
CA ILE A 320 -1.25 25.83 -12.22
C ILE A 320 -1.01 25.87 -13.73
N GLN A 321 0.13 26.41 -14.17
CA GLN A 321 0.34 26.66 -15.59
C GLN A 321 0.51 25.38 -16.42
N ARG A 322 1.21 24.37 -15.88
CA ARG A 322 1.60 23.18 -16.65
C ARG A 322 0.67 22.00 -16.44
N VAL A 323 0.17 21.80 -15.22
CA VAL A 323 -0.71 20.66 -14.92
C VAL A 323 -2.17 21.08 -15.05
N ILE A 324 -2.58 22.16 -14.38
CA ILE A 324 -3.99 22.61 -14.37
C ILE A 324 -4.40 23.17 -15.73
N ASN A 325 -3.75 24.24 -16.19
CA ASN A 325 -4.09 24.90 -17.44
C ASN A 325 -3.69 24.06 -18.66
N GLY A 326 -2.60 23.28 -18.55
CA GLY A 326 -2.13 22.38 -19.61
C GLY A 326 -3.01 21.14 -19.83
N GLY A 327 -3.80 20.75 -18.83
CA GLY A 327 -4.64 19.55 -18.84
C GLY A 327 -5.88 19.61 -19.75
N LYS A 328 -6.26 20.82 -20.22
CA LYS A 328 -7.50 21.18 -20.96
C LYS A 328 -8.82 20.82 -20.26
N ASP A 329 -8.95 19.62 -19.69
CA ASP A 329 -10.05 19.19 -18.82
C ASP A 329 -9.53 18.22 -17.75
N LEU A 330 -9.42 18.68 -16.51
CA LEU A 330 -9.00 17.86 -15.36
C LEU A 330 -10.16 17.20 -14.62
N LYS A 331 -11.41 17.30 -15.12
CA LYS A 331 -12.55 16.61 -14.51
C LYS A 331 -12.44 15.09 -14.56
N SER A 332 -11.62 14.55 -15.47
CA SER A 332 -11.30 13.12 -15.54
C SER A 332 -10.26 12.68 -14.52
N LEU A 333 -9.55 13.62 -13.88
CA LEU A 333 -8.46 13.31 -12.97
C LEU A 333 -9.02 12.63 -11.73
N THR A 334 -8.67 11.35 -11.58
CA THR A 334 -9.17 10.50 -10.50
C THR A 334 -8.19 10.42 -9.34
N SER A 335 -6.89 10.51 -9.63
CA SER A 335 -5.83 10.30 -8.65
C SER A 335 -4.68 11.29 -8.84
N LEU A 336 -4.32 11.98 -7.75
CA LEU A 336 -3.25 12.97 -7.73
C LEU A 336 -2.32 12.73 -6.53
N ASN A 337 -1.04 12.54 -6.83
CA ASN A 337 0.00 12.34 -5.82
C ASN A 337 1.02 13.49 -5.84
N LEU A 338 1.00 14.30 -4.78
CA LEU A 338 1.93 15.39 -4.52
C LEU A 338 2.79 15.12 -3.27
N SER A 339 2.87 13.86 -2.83
CA SER A 339 3.61 13.48 -1.62
C SER A 339 5.05 13.98 -1.68
N GLY A 340 5.52 14.73 -0.68
CA GLY A 340 6.89 15.25 -0.63
C GLY A 340 7.18 16.38 -1.61
N CYS A 341 6.17 16.94 -2.28
CA CYS A 341 6.32 18.07 -3.18
C CYS A 341 6.24 19.39 -2.39
N VAL A 342 7.37 19.77 -1.77
CA VAL A 342 7.43 20.85 -0.77
C VAL A 342 6.88 22.20 -1.26
N HIS A 343 7.07 22.53 -2.54
CA HIS A 343 6.71 23.85 -3.08
C HIS A 343 5.44 23.85 -3.94
N CYS A 344 4.71 22.73 -4.06
CA CYS A 344 3.59 22.63 -4.99
C CYS A 344 2.37 23.47 -4.59
N LEU A 345 2.23 23.81 -3.31
CA LEU A 345 1.19 24.70 -2.80
C LEU A 345 1.75 26.03 -2.33
N ALA A 346 3.01 26.35 -2.65
CA ALA A 346 3.65 27.61 -2.26
C ALA A 346 3.58 28.63 -3.41
N PRO A 347 3.50 29.93 -3.11
CA PRO A 347 3.57 30.98 -4.13
C PRO A 347 5.01 31.07 -4.68
N GLU A 348 5.16 31.59 -5.91
CA GLU A 348 6.48 31.73 -6.54
C GLU A 348 7.32 32.80 -5.82
N SER A 349 8.39 32.36 -5.12
CA SER A 349 9.35 33.24 -4.45
C SER A 349 10.72 32.56 -4.36
N LEU A 350 11.79 33.35 -4.52
CA LEU A 350 13.18 32.89 -4.60
C LEU A 350 13.78 32.46 -3.24
N PHE A 351 13.17 32.80 -2.10
CA PHE A 351 13.77 32.66 -0.76
C PHE A 351 12.86 32.04 0.30
N ARG A 352 12.04 31.04 -0.06
CA ARG A 352 11.12 30.39 0.89
C ARG A 352 11.70 29.15 1.59
N LYS A 353 11.31 28.96 2.85
CA LYS A 353 11.60 27.76 3.63
C LYS A 353 10.48 26.73 3.42
N ALA A 354 10.80 25.46 3.66
CA ALA A 354 9.83 24.37 3.54
C ALA A 354 8.61 24.52 4.48
N GLU A 355 8.74 25.27 5.57
CA GLU A 355 7.71 25.46 6.59
C GLU A 355 6.81 26.68 6.37
N ASP A 356 6.97 27.40 5.25
CA ASP A 356 6.16 28.57 4.96
C ASP A 356 4.70 28.19 4.65
N ASP A 357 3.78 29.13 4.88
CA ASP A 357 2.35 28.92 4.61
C ASP A 357 2.07 28.68 3.12
N ILE A 358 1.09 27.81 2.85
CA ILE A 358 0.56 27.55 1.52
C ILE A 358 -0.18 28.77 0.99
N ASP A 359 -0.21 28.87 -0.34
CA ASP A 359 -1.09 29.77 -1.07
C ASP A 359 -2.42 29.05 -1.33
N SER A 360 -3.46 29.48 -0.63
CA SER A 360 -4.80 28.90 -0.73
C SER A 360 -5.41 29.04 -2.12
N SER A 361 -5.01 30.03 -2.91
CA SER A 361 -5.51 30.22 -4.28
C SER A 361 -5.08 29.09 -5.22
N ILE A 362 -3.90 28.50 -4.97
CA ILE A 362 -3.37 27.37 -5.73
C ILE A 362 -4.17 26.10 -5.40
N LEU A 363 -4.42 25.87 -4.11
CA LEU A 363 -5.23 24.74 -3.67
C LEU A 363 -6.69 24.88 -4.14
N GLU A 364 -7.26 26.08 -4.08
CA GLU A 364 -8.60 26.34 -4.59
C GLU A 364 -8.69 26.07 -6.10
N SER A 365 -7.72 26.56 -6.88
CA SER A 365 -7.65 26.29 -8.32
C SER A 365 -7.60 24.79 -8.62
N LEU A 366 -6.83 24.03 -7.83
CA LEU A 366 -6.76 22.56 -7.94
C LEU A 366 -8.10 21.91 -7.61
N VAL A 367 -8.73 22.28 -6.50
CA VAL A 367 -10.01 21.70 -6.05
C VAL A 367 -11.13 21.98 -7.06
N VAL A 368 -11.16 23.18 -7.64
CA VAL A 368 -12.14 23.58 -8.67
C VAL A 368 -11.90 22.80 -9.97
N SER A 369 -10.64 22.67 -10.39
CA SER A 369 -10.30 22.03 -11.67
C SER A 369 -10.42 20.50 -11.61
N CYS A 370 -10.14 19.91 -10.45
CA CYS A 370 -10.07 18.46 -10.23
C CYS A 370 -11.22 17.97 -9.33
N CYS A 371 -12.45 18.40 -9.61
CA CYS A 371 -13.59 18.20 -8.69
C CYS A 371 -14.00 16.73 -8.48
N ASN A 372 -13.58 15.82 -9.35
CA ASN A 372 -13.90 14.38 -9.30
C ASN A 372 -12.77 13.51 -8.71
N LEU A 373 -11.79 14.13 -8.05
CA LEU A 373 -10.71 13.40 -7.39
C LEU A 373 -11.26 12.36 -6.39
N ARG A 374 -10.73 11.15 -6.49
CA ARG A 374 -10.99 10.05 -5.57
C ARG A 374 -9.79 9.78 -4.66
N HIS A 375 -8.59 10.07 -5.11
CA HIS A 375 -7.36 9.79 -4.39
C HIS A 375 -6.45 11.02 -4.38
N LEU A 376 -6.12 11.54 -3.20
CA LEU A 376 -5.26 12.72 -3.04
C LEU A 376 -4.18 12.47 -1.99
N ASN A 377 -2.91 12.61 -2.38
CA ASN A 377 -1.79 12.48 -1.47
C ASN A 377 -0.99 13.79 -1.35
N LEU A 378 -0.99 14.37 -0.14
CA LEU A 378 -0.24 15.56 0.24
C LEU A 378 0.80 15.27 1.35
N SER A 379 1.05 13.99 1.67
CA SER A 379 1.95 13.58 2.76
C SER A 379 3.41 13.96 2.50
N ALA A 380 4.30 13.76 3.48
CA ALA A 380 5.76 13.94 3.34
C ALA A 380 6.25 15.36 2.94
N ALA A 381 5.38 16.36 2.98
CA ALA A 381 5.68 17.78 2.84
C ALA A 381 4.98 18.58 3.94
N HIS A 382 5.41 19.81 4.19
CA HIS A 382 4.71 20.72 5.10
C HIS A 382 3.67 21.52 4.30
N HIS A 383 2.42 21.50 4.77
CA HIS A 383 1.34 22.27 4.18
C HIS A 383 0.61 23.03 5.28
N HIS A 384 1.13 24.21 5.57
CA HIS A 384 0.66 25.08 6.63
C HIS A 384 -0.39 26.06 6.10
N SER A 385 -1.59 26.07 6.66
CA SER A 385 -2.58 27.11 6.33
C SER A 385 -2.19 28.43 7.00
N SER A 386 -2.44 29.55 6.32
CA SER A 386 -2.35 30.89 6.91
C SER A 386 -3.51 31.15 7.88
N GLU A 387 -3.37 32.16 8.74
CA GLU A 387 -4.38 32.54 9.75
C GLU A 387 -5.67 33.17 9.17
N SER A 388 -5.81 33.27 7.85
CA SER A 388 -6.99 33.88 7.22
C SER A 388 -8.21 32.95 7.28
N ILE A 389 -9.32 33.48 7.82
CA ILE A 389 -10.60 32.76 7.95
C ILE A 389 -11.13 32.38 6.57
N GLY A 390 -11.49 31.11 6.36
CA GLY A 390 -12.14 30.61 5.14
C GLY A 390 -11.20 30.00 4.10
N ASN A 391 -9.89 30.07 4.31
CA ASN A 391 -8.87 29.60 3.36
C ASN A 391 -8.05 28.41 3.89
N HIS A 392 -8.52 27.74 4.93
CA HIS A 392 -7.80 26.61 5.52
C HIS A 392 -7.80 25.40 4.56
N LEU A 393 -6.68 24.67 4.50
CA LEU A 393 -6.53 23.46 3.67
C LEU A 393 -7.71 22.49 3.85
N CYS A 394 -8.05 22.14 5.09
CA CYS A 394 -9.17 21.24 5.39
C CYS A 394 -10.53 21.78 4.89
N GLN A 395 -10.76 23.10 4.93
CA GLN A 395 -12.01 23.69 4.43
C GLN A 395 -12.09 23.56 2.91
N LEU A 396 -11.00 23.82 2.19
CA LEU A 396 -10.95 23.65 0.73
C LEU A 396 -11.11 22.19 0.32
N LEU A 397 -10.42 21.26 0.99
CA LEU A 397 -10.54 19.83 0.72
C LEU A 397 -11.94 19.27 0.99
N SER A 398 -12.72 19.88 1.89
CA SER A 398 -14.10 19.47 2.17
C SER A 398 -15.01 19.55 0.95
N ARG A 399 -14.62 20.29 -0.11
CA ARG A 399 -15.35 20.40 -1.38
C ARG A 399 -15.20 19.15 -2.26
N LEU A 400 -14.17 18.33 -2.04
CA LEU A 400 -13.92 17.09 -2.80
C LEU A 400 -14.71 15.91 -2.22
N LYS A 401 -16.04 15.94 -2.39
CA LYS A 401 -16.98 14.96 -1.78
C LYS A 401 -16.80 13.51 -2.25
N HIS A 402 -16.09 13.30 -3.36
CA HIS A 402 -15.86 11.99 -3.98
C HIS A 402 -14.55 11.32 -3.54
N LEU A 403 -13.80 11.93 -2.60
CA LEU A 403 -12.58 11.33 -2.07
C LEU A 403 -12.88 9.99 -1.38
N LEU A 404 -12.18 8.96 -1.84
CA LEU A 404 -12.13 7.62 -1.24
C LEU A 404 -10.83 7.40 -0.48
N SER A 405 -9.74 8.06 -0.86
CA SER A 405 -8.50 8.04 -0.08
C SER A 405 -7.78 9.37 -0.01
N LEU A 406 -7.28 9.68 1.19
CA LEU A 406 -6.65 10.96 1.51
C LEU A 406 -5.42 10.73 2.41
N ALA A 407 -4.29 11.32 2.03
CA ALA A 407 -3.09 11.36 2.86
C ALA A 407 -2.67 12.81 3.15
N LEU A 408 -2.56 13.16 4.43
CA LEU A 408 -2.22 14.51 4.89
C LEU A 408 -1.02 14.51 5.84
N PRO A 409 -0.22 15.58 5.85
CA PRO A 409 0.78 15.78 6.87
C PRO A 409 0.12 16.22 8.18
N VAL A 410 0.61 15.73 9.33
CA VAL A 410 0.03 16.04 10.66
C VAL A 410 -0.09 17.55 10.89
N CYS A 411 0.89 18.35 10.47
CA CYS A 411 0.86 19.80 10.66
C CYS A 411 -0.25 20.52 9.85
N SER A 412 -0.82 19.90 8.82
CA SER A 412 -1.82 20.54 7.95
C SER A 412 -3.23 20.60 8.51
N ILE A 413 -3.52 19.83 9.56
CA ILE A 413 -4.86 19.76 10.17
C ILE A 413 -5.01 20.69 11.38
N THR A 414 -4.02 21.55 11.61
CA THR A 414 -3.91 22.39 12.80
C THR A 414 -4.71 23.68 12.66
N ASP A 415 -5.55 23.98 13.64
CA ASP A 415 -6.22 25.27 13.74
C ASP A 415 -5.28 26.32 14.33
N VAL A 416 -4.70 27.16 13.47
CA VAL A 416 -3.74 28.19 13.92
C VAL A 416 -4.42 29.21 14.86
N ALA A 417 -5.72 29.45 14.69
CA ALA A 417 -6.50 30.38 15.52
C ALA A 417 -6.60 29.97 17.01
N ALA A 418 -6.34 28.71 17.36
CA ALA A 418 -6.38 28.22 18.75
C ALA A 418 -5.05 28.37 19.50
N SER A 419 -3.96 28.74 18.80
CA SER A 419 -2.60 28.70 19.35
C SER A 419 -2.08 30.03 19.94
N VAL A 420 -2.92 31.07 20.09
CA VAL A 420 -2.53 32.35 20.70
C VAL A 420 -2.99 32.45 22.15
N GLU A 421 -2.54 31.52 22.99
CA GLU A 421 -2.21 31.83 24.39
C GLU A 421 -0.73 31.51 24.59
N LYS A 422 0.13 32.47 24.23
CA LYS A 422 1.55 32.41 24.63
C LYS A 422 1.61 32.44 26.17
N PRO A 423 2.31 31.51 26.84
CA PRO A 423 2.76 31.78 28.20
C PRO A 423 3.73 32.98 28.16
N PRO A 424 3.74 33.88 29.17
CA PRO A 424 4.52 35.10 29.11
C PRO A 424 6.01 34.79 28.99
N THR A 425 6.63 35.35 27.94
CA THR A 425 8.07 35.37 27.70
C THR A 425 8.78 36.15 28.81
N ALA A 426 9.66 35.50 29.57
CA ALA A 426 10.70 36.19 30.34
C ALA A 426 11.99 36.24 29.50
N PRO A 427 12.76 37.35 29.52
CA PRO A 427 13.90 37.56 28.63
C PRO A 427 15.17 36.82 29.10
N ASN A 428 16.01 36.49 28.11
CA ASN A 428 17.29 35.79 28.23
C ASN A 428 18.31 36.48 29.17
N LEU A 429 19.07 35.67 29.93
CA LEU A 429 20.49 35.88 30.26
C LEU A 429 21.16 34.53 30.57
N VAL A 430 22.47 34.47 30.30
CA VAL A 430 23.25 33.31 29.81
C VAL A 430 23.84 32.40 30.94
N PRO A 431 24.79 31.45 30.69
CA PRO A 431 24.66 30.03 31.06
C PRO A 431 25.54 29.59 32.25
N GLN A 432 25.21 28.47 32.93
CA GLN A 432 26.20 27.49 33.46
C GLN A 432 25.58 26.39 34.36
N THR A 433 26.18 25.20 34.21
CA THR A 433 26.49 24.15 35.20
C THR A 433 25.42 23.20 35.78
N PHE A 434 25.94 21.99 36.03
CA PHE A 434 25.32 20.75 36.51
C PHE A 434 24.55 20.87 37.83
N GLY A 435 23.42 20.16 37.91
CA GLY A 435 22.98 19.47 39.12
C GLY A 435 21.86 20.12 39.94
N ARG A 436 20.62 19.67 39.75
CA ARG A 436 19.68 19.12 40.78
C ARG A 436 18.26 19.03 40.22
N LYS A 437 17.58 17.91 40.53
CA LYS A 437 16.16 17.68 40.24
C LYS A 437 15.30 18.65 41.04
N VAL A 438 14.53 19.50 40.37
CA VAL A 438 13.46 20.32 40.96
C VAL A 438 12.12 19.67 40.61
N ARG A 439 11.31 19.35 41.62
CA ARG A 439 9.91 18.92 41.45
C ARG A 439 9.07 20.14 41.06
N ILE A 440 8.45 20.09 39.88
CA ILE A 440 7.42 21.06 39.49
C ILE A 440 6.09 20.57 40.08
N GLY A 441 5.47 21.40 40.91
CA GLY A 441 4.22 21.10 41.61
C GLY A 441 3.02 20.99 40.66
N ILE A 442 2.07 20.14 41.05
CA ILE A 442 0.80 19.91 40.36
C ILE A 442 -0.07 21.17 40.49
N GLN A 443 -0.44 21.77 39.36
CA GLN A 443 -1.46 22.82 39.29
C GLN A 443 -2.84 22.16 39.37
N THR A 444 -3.61 22.51 40.39
CA THR A 444 -5.00 22.10 40.57
C THR A 444 -5.91 22.87 39.60
N TYR A 445 -6.58 22.14 38.70
CA TYR A 445 -7.56 22.69 37.75
C TYR A 445 -8.87 23.12 38.43
N PRO A 446 -9.46 24.29 38.10
CA PRO A 446 -10.83 24.61 38.46
C PRO A 446 -11.84 23.88 37.55
N ARG A 447 -12.96 23.44 38.14
CA ARG A 447 -13.87 22.40 37.67
C ARG A 447 -14.89 22.78 36.56
N ASN A 448 -14.73 23.92 35.88
CA ASN A 448 -15.79 24.49 35.01
C ASN A 448 -15.42 24.67 33.52
N LEU A 449 -14.36 24.01 33.02
CA LEU A 449 -13.93 24.11 31.61
C LEU A 449 -14.41 22.95 30.70
N ALA A 450 -14.94 21.86 31.26
CA ALA A 450 -15.30 20.67 30.50
C ALA A 450 -16.47 20.90 29.51
N ASP A 451 -17.46 21.73 29.88
CA ASP A 451 -18.63 21.98 29.04
C ASP A 451 -18.35 22.99 27.90
N GLN A 452 -17.42 23.94 28.10
CA GLN A 452 -16.96 24.84 27.04
C GLN A 452 -15.92 24.19 26.12
N ALA A 453 -15.11 23.26 26.64
CA ALA A 453 -14.19 22.46 25.82
C ALA A 453 -14.99 21.55 24.87
N ASN A 454 -16.01 20.85 25.35
CA ASN A 454 -16.84 19.97 24.52
C ASN A 454 -17.60 20.70 23.40
N GLN A 455 -18.06 21.95 23.62
CA GLN A 455 -18.69 22.76 22.55
C GLN A 455 -17.68 23.35 21.54
N LYS A 456 -16.43 23.65 21.96
CA LYS A 456 -15.37 24.08 21.03
C LYS A 456 -14.79 22.94 20.18
N ILE A 457 -14.81 21.70 20.69
CA ILE A 457 -14.22 20.50 20.07
C ILE A 457 -14.94 20.07 18.78
N GLU A 458 -16.27 20.26 18.70
CA GLU A 458 -17.07 19.95 17.50
C GLU A 458 -16.93 21.00 16.38
N SER A 459 -16.05 22.00 16.54
CA SER A 459 -15.92 23.16 15.63
C SER A 459 -14.57 23.28 14.90
N SER A 460 -13.63 22.34 15.07
CA SER A 460 -12.33 22.40 14.38
C SER A 460 -12.46 22.20 12.86
N VAL A 461 -11.56 22.80 12.07
CA VAL A 461 -11.61 22.67 10.60
C VAL A 461 -11.38 21.22 10.14
N PHE A 462 -10.63 20.45 10.92
CA PHE A 462 -10.42 19.03 10.66
C PHE A 462 -11.68 18.21 10.98
N TRP A 463 -12.39 18.53 12.06
CA TRP A 463 -13.67 17.91 12.38
C TRP A 463 -14.70 18.12 11.26
N ALA A 464 -14.79 19.35 10.75
CA ALA A 464 -15.65 19.69 9.62
C ALA A 464 -15.27 18.91 8.34
N LEU A 465 -13.96 18.75 8.07
CA LEU A 465 -13.49 17.93 6.94
C LEU A 465 -13.93 16.48 7.09
N MET A 466 -13.71 15.85 8.25
CA MET A 466 -14.10 14.44 8.48
C MET A 466 -15.61 14.23 8.31
N GLY A 467 -16.45 15.12 8.85
CA GLY A 467 -17.91 15.04 8.67
C GLY A 467 -18.37 15.23 7.22
N SER A 468 -17.52 15.85 6.39
CA SER A 468 -17.80 16.14 4.98
C SER A 468 -17.42 15.00 4.02
N LEU A 469 -16.44 14.16 4.39
CA LEU A 469 -15.88 13.09 3.57
C LEU A 469 -16.42 11.71 3.98
N ARG A 470 -17.76 11.57 4.00
CA ARG A 470 -18.44 10.40 4.60
C ARG A 470 -18.09 9.06 3.94
N PHE A 471 -17.68 9.05 2.68
CA PHE A 471 -17.33 7.84 1.92
C PHE A 471 -15.83 7.54 1.91
N LEU A 472 -15.03 8.22 2.73
CA LEU A 472 -13.60 7.99 2.79
C LEU A 472 -13.30 6.58 3.33
N GLU A 473 -12.61 5.77 2.54
CA GLU A 473 -12.25 4.39 2.89
C GLU A 473 -10.82 4.29 3.44
N THR A 474 -9.93 5.19 3.03
CA THR A 474 -8.52 5.20 3.45
C THR A 474 -8.09 6.58 3.90
N LEU A 475 -7.59 6.68 5.13
CA LEU A 475 -7.02 7.90 5.69
C LEU A 475 -5.60 7.66 6.18
N GLU A 476 -4.68 8.52 5.78
CA GLU A 476 -3.32 8.54 6.29
C GLU A 476 -2.97 9.92 6.85
N ILE A 477 -2.62 10.00 8.13
CA ILE A 477 -2.11 11.21 8.78
C ILE A 477 -0.67 10.94 9.21
N ILE A 478 0.30 11.51 8.49
CA ILE A 478 1.72 11.15 8.60
C ILE A 478 2.54 12.42 8.84
N GLY A 479 3.34 12.49 9.89
CA GLY A 479 4.22 13.64 10.13
C GLY A 479 5.15 13.86 8.94
N SER A 480 5.34 15.12 8.54
CA SER A 480 6.14 15.50 7.35
C SER A 480 7.59 15.00 7.41
N SER A 481 8.11 14.84 8.62
CA SER A 481 9.47 14.39 8.93
C SER A 481 9.57 12.90 9.27
N PHE A 482 8.47 12.15 9.17
CA PHE A 482 8.44 10.76 9.58
C PHE A 482 9.29 9.88 8.64
N SER A 483 10.11 9.03 9.24
CA SER A 483 10.81 7.94 8.56
C SER A 483 10.67 6.69 9.42
N SER A 484 10.26 5.60 8.80
CA SER A 484 10.17 4.30 9.47
C SER A 484 11.56 3.73 9.79
N ALA A 485 11.64 2.99 10.89
CA ALA A 485 12.78 2.17 11.28
C ALA A 485 12.91 0.87 10.46
N MET A 486 11.93 0.56 9.60
CA MET A 486 11.95 -0.59 8.69
C MET A 486 12.02 -0.12 7.22
N PRO A 487 13.15 0.45 6.77
CA PRO A 487 13.30 0.86 5.38
C PRO A 487 13.57 -0.35 4.46
N ARG A 488 13.34 -0.17 3.16
CA ARG A 488 13.64 -1.19 2.13
C ARG A 488 15.11 -1.07 1.72
N ASN A 489 15.91 -2.11 1.92
CA ASN A 489 17.32 -2.19 1.47
C ASN A 489 18.22 -1.02 1.94
N GLU A 490 17.87 -0.33 3.02
CA GLU A 490 18.65 0.77 3.60
C GLU A 490 18.86 0.48 5.11
N PRO A 491 19.86 1.08 5.78
CA PRO A 491 20.10 0.83 7.20
C PRO A 491 18.93 1.31 8.08
N ALA A 492 18.56 0.49 9.08
CA ALA A 492 17.49 0.76 10.05
C ALA A 492 17.79 1.92 11.03
N ILE A 493 19.06 2.33 11.13
CA ILE A 493 19.48 3.45 11.97
C ILE A 493 19.46 4.73 11.14
N ARG A 494 18.48 5.59 11.42
CA ARG A 494 18.40 6.97 10.91
C ARG A 494 18.26 7.95 12.06
N ASN A 495 18.83 9.13 11.88
CA ASN A 495 18.53 10.28 12.72
C ASN A 495 17.08 10.65 12.47
N SER A 496 16.22 10.48 13.49
CA SER A 496 14.85 10.94 13.43
C SER A 496 14.86 12.46 13.39
N LEU A 497 14.32 13.04 12.32
CA LEU A 497 14.07 14.48 12.27
C LEU A 497 12.96 14.82 13.27
N PRO A 498 13.07 15.98 13.97
CA PRO A 498 12.02 16.40 14.90
C PRO A 498 10.69 16.59 14.16
N PRO A 499 9.55 16.34 14.83
CA PRO A 499 8.26 16.66 14.27
C PRO A 499 8.15 18.18 14.05
N CYS A 500 7.33 18.58 13.08
CA CYS A 500 6.97 19.97 12.87
C CYS A 500 6.40 20.59 14.16
N VAL A 501 6.74 21.85 14.45
CA VAL A 501 6.22 22.56 15.64
C VAL A 501 4.69 22.59 15.66
N ARG A 502 4.05 22.83 14.51
CA ARG A 502 2.57 22.83 14.41
C ARG A 502 1.97 21.44 14.71
N ALA A 503 2.68 20.35 14.40
CA ALA A 503 2.18 19.00 14.71
C ALA A 503 2.03 18.75 16.22
N GLN A 504 2.61 19.59 17.08
CA GLN A 504 2.44 19.52 18.54
C GLN A 504 1.05 19.97 19.01
N SER A 505 0.27 20.69 18.21
CA SER A 505 -1.11 21.04 18.56
C SER A 505 -2.12 19.97 18.19
N VAL A 506 -1.72 18.92 17.47
CA VAL A 506 -2.60 17.79 17.10
C VAL A 506 -2.53 16.71 18.16
N GLY A 507 -3.58 16.60 18.98
CA GLY A 507 -3.68 15.65 20.07
C GLY A 507 -4.83 14.65 19.92
N ASP A 508 -5.27 14.13 21.07
CA ASP A 508 -6.32 13.11 21.16
C ASP A 508 -7.66 13.56 20.57
N SER A 509 -8.03 14.84 20.70
CA SER A 509 -9.28 15.42 20.20
C SER A 509 -9.36 15.42 18.68
N GLU A 510 -8.29 15.82 18.00
CA GLU A 510 -8.26 15.86 16.53
C GLU A 510 -8.30 14.44 15.97
N VAL A 511 -7.60 13.49 16.61
CA VAL A 511 -7.68 12.07 16.23
C VAL A 511 -9.09 11.51 16.43
N ALA A 512 -9.80 11.93 17.48
CA ALA A 512 -11.19 11.50 17.70
C ALA A 512 -12.12 11.89 16.54
N ALA A 513 -11.83 12.97 15.79
CA ALA A 513 -12.62 13.39 14.63
C ALA A 513 -12.75 12.33 13.54
N ILE A 514 -11.76 11.44 13.43
CA ILE A 514 -11.72 10.33 12.47
C ILE A 514 -12.87 9.35 12.70
N SER A 515 -13.41 9.28 13.92
CA SER A 515 -14.56 8.43 14.27
C SER A 515 -15.84 8.75 13.46
N GLN A 516 -15.91 9.91 12.80
CA GLN A 516 -17.02 10.26 11.90
C GLN A 516 -17.02 9.43 10.60
N LEU A 517 -15.91 8.78 10.25
CA LEU A 517 -15.75 8.04 9.00
C LEU A 517 -16.23 6.57 9.14
N THR A 518 -17.53 6.37 9.07
CA THR A 518 -18.15 5.03 9.28
C THR A 518 -17.73 3.99 8.23
N TYR A 519 -17.33 4.42 7.03
CA TYR A 519 -16.88 3.54 5.94
C TYR A 519 -15.35 3.32 5.91
N LEU A 520 -14.63 3.84 6.90
CA LEU A 520 -13.18 3.74 6.95
C LEU A 520 -12.73 2.27 7.04
N GLN A 521 -11.90 1.85 6.09
CA GLN A 521 -11.34 0.49 6.01
C GLN A 521 -9.84 0.47 6.33
N SER A 522 -9.11 1.56 6.06
CA SER A 522 -7.67 1.64 6.28
C SER A 522 -7.29 2.95 6.97
N LEU A 523 -6.58 2.84 8.09
CA LEU A 523 -6.09 3.97 8.86
C LEU A 523 -4.58 3.87 9.10
N THR A 524 -3.85 4.93 8.71
CA THR A 524 -2.43 5.10 9.07
C THR A 524 -2.24 6.37 9.88
N LEU A 525 -1.64 6.25 11.06
CA LEU A 525 -1.28 7.37 11.93
C LEU A 525 0.22 7.27 12.24
N ALA A 526 1.00 8.29 11.85
CA ALA A 526 2.44 8.29 12.03
C ALA A 526 2.99 9.64 12.51
N GLN A 527 3.85 9.62 13.55
CA GLN A 527 4.51 10.80 14.14
C GLN A 527 3.51 11.86 14.65
N LEU A 528 2.64 11.47 15.59
CA LEU A 528 1.72 12.39 16.29
C LEU A 528 2.24 12.64 17.72
N PRO A 529 3.06 13.67 17.96
CA PRO A 529 3.79 13.82 19.22
C PRO A 529 2.92 14.15 20.44
N ASN A 530 1.73 14.73 20.23
CA ASN A 530 0.86 15.21 21.30
C ASN A 530 -0.31 14.25 21.63
N ILE A 531 -0.18 12.96 21.29
CA ILE A 531 -1.06 11.92 21.81
C ILE A 531 -0.66 11.63 23.25
N LEU A 532 -1.52 12.00 24.20
CA LEU A 532 -1.24 11.91 25.64
C LEU A 532 -1.90 10.69 26.27
N THR A 533 -3.12 10.37 25.83
CA THR A 533 -3.95 9.31 26.42
C THR A 533 -4.28 8.19 25.44
N GLY A 534 -4.37 8.50 24.15
CA GLY A 534 -4.89 7.62 23.12
C GLY A 534 -6.43 7.56 23.07
N SER A 535 -7.15 8.42 23.81
CA SER A 535 -8.63 8.37 23.87
C SER A 535 -9.31 8.49 22.50
N GLY A 536 -8.72 9.24 21.57
CA GLY A 536 -9.19 9.31 20.19
C GLY A 536 -9.19 7.95 19.47
N LEU A 537 -8.23 7.06 19.79
CA LEU A 537 -8.18 5.70 19.22
C LEU A 537 -9.38 4.86 19.66
N VAL A 538 -9.83 5.01 20.91
CA VAL A 538 -11.00 4.29 21.43
C VAL A 538 -12.25 4.71 20.65
N ASN A 539 -12.43 6.01 20.42
CA ASN A 539 -13.56 6.53 19.64
C ASN A 539 -13.57 5.98 18.21
N ILE A 540 -12.40 5.90 17.57
CA ILE A 540 -12.26 5.27 16.24
C ILE A 540 -12.68 3.81 16.31
N GLY A 541 -12.21 3.04 17.29
CA GLY A 541 -12.60 1.63 17.45
C GLY A 541 -14.10 1.43 17.65
N LEU A 542 -14.77 2.36 18.33
CA LEU A 542 -16.21 2.32 18.57
C LEU A 542 -17.06 2.67 17.35
N GLN A 543 -16.60 3.56 16.46
CA GLN A 543 -17.41 4.04 15.34
C GLN A 543 -17.00 3.44 13.97
N CYS A 544 -15.70 3.22 13.74
CA CYS A 544 -15.17 2.72 12.47
C CYS A 544 -15.19 1.18 12.43
N GLN A 545 -16.39 0.59 12.48
CA GLN A 545 -16.58 -0.88 12.56
C GLN A 545 -16.11 -1.65 11.33
N HIS A 546 -15.89 -0.97 10.20
CA HIS A 546 -15.39 -1.56 8.96
C HIS A 546 -13.87 -1.53 8.83
N LEU A 547 -13.14 -1.10 9.85
CA LEU A 547 -11.68 -1.01 9.83
C LEU A 547 -11.04 -2.39 9.63
N ARG A 548 -10.27 -2.53 8.54
CA ARG A 548 -9.57 -3.75 8.12
C ARG A 548 -8.05 -3.64 8.27
N THR A 549 -7.51 -2.44 8.12
CA THR A 549 -6.07 -2.18 8.20
C THR A 549 -5.79 -1.04 9.17
N LEU A 550 -4.92 -1.28 10.14
CA LEU A 550 -4.46 -0.29 11.11
C LEU A 550 -2.93 -0.25 11.13
N SER A 551 -2.37 0.91 10.83
CA SER A 551 -0.92 1.16 10.85
C SER A 551 -0.61 2.33 11.78
N LEU A 552 0.04 2.05 12.91
CA LEU A 552 0.40 3.05 13.91
C LEU A 552 1.92 3.16 14.01
N ALA A 553 2.45 4.38 13.98
CA ALA A 553 3.87 4.62 14.13
C ALA A 553 4.19 5.85 14.98
N ASN A 554 5.04 5.72 15.99
CA ASN A 554 5.58 6.85 16.77
C ASN A 554 4.48 7.81 17.29
N LEU A 555 3.51 7.28 18.04
CA LEU A 555 2.46 8.09 18.66
C LEU A 555 2.90 8.55 20.05
N GLY A 556 2.62 9.80 20.37
CA GLY A 556 2.99 10.42 21.64
C GLY A 556 4.52 10.59 21.79
N MET A 557 4.97 10.64 23.05
CA MET A 557 6.39 10.78 23.36
C MET A 557 7.15 9.48 23.07
N MET A 558 8.21 9.56 22.26
CA MET A 558 9.00 8.38 21.83
C MET A 558 9.56 7.51 22.95
N GLY A 559 9.82 8.07 24.14
CA GLY A 559 10.34 7.33 25.30
C GLY A 559 9.27 6.67 26.19
N LYS A 560 7.97 6.90 25.94
CA LYS A 560 6.87 6.34 26.74
C LYS A 560 5.68 5.97 25.86
N VAL A 561 5.25 4.72 25.91
CA VAL A 561 4.06 4.24 25.18
C VAL A 561 2.79 4.53 25.99
N VAL A 562 2.41 5.80 26.09
CA VAL A 562 1.31 6.26 26.96
C VAL A 562 -0.08 5.86 26.47
N TYR A 563 -0.26 5.70 25.16
CA TYR A 563 -1.55 5.37 24.52
C TYR A 563 -1.89 3.87 24.56
N MET A 564 -1.06 3.05 25.21
CA MET A 564 -1.15 1.59 25.10
C MET A 564 -2.45 1.02 25.65
N SER A 565 -2.94 1.54 26.79
CA SER A 565 -4.21 1.12 27.37
C SER A 565 -5.37 1.39 26.40
N ALA A 566 -5.41 2.60 25.85
CA ALA A 566 -6.43 3.01 24.89
C ALA A 566 -6.36 2.21 23.58
N LEU A 567 -5.16 1.86 23.10
CA LEU A 567 -5.00 0.97 21.94
C LEU A 567 -5.58 -0.42 22.24
N MET A 568 -5.28 -1.00 23.41
CA MET A 568 -5.84 -2.30 23.81
C MET A 568 -7.36 -2.26 23.89
N ASP A 569 -7.95 -1.14 24.34
CA ASP A 569 -9.39 -0.97 24.36
C ASP A 569 -9.98 -0.83 22.95
N MET A 570 -9.36 -0.03 22.07
CA MET A 570 -9.75 0.07 20.65
C MET A 570 -9.77 -1.31 19.97
N LEU A 571 -8.74 -2.15 20.17
CA LEU A 571 -8.61 -3.46 19.53
C LEU A 571 -9.75 -4.41 19.91
N LYS A 572 -10.38 -4.25 21.09
CA LYS A 572 -11.54 -5.07 21.49
C LYS A 572 -12.75 -4.84 20.60
N HIS A 573 -12.86 -3.66 19.99
CA HIS A 573 -13.97 -3.26 19.11
C HIS A 573 -13.71 -3.56 17.63
N CYS A 574 -12.45 -3.70 17.20
CA CYS A 574 -12.10 -3.83 15.78
C CYS A 574 -12.27 -5.26 15.23
N LYS A 575 -13.50 -5.77 15.12
CA LYS A 575 -13.78 -7.17 14.71
C LYS A 575 -13.42 -7.51 13.27
N CYS A 576 -13.44 -6.52 12.38
CA CYS A 576 -13.09 -6.68 10.97
C CYS A 576 -11.59 -6.48 10.69
N LEU A 577 -10.77 -6.19 11.70
CA LEU A 577 -9.35 -5.92 11.52
C LEU A 577 -8.64 -7.17 10.99
N ARG A 578 -7.99 -7.03 9.83
CA ARG A 578 -7.21 -8.07 9.14
C ARG A 578 -5.72 -7.84 9.27
N ASP A 579 -5.30 -6.58 9.24
CA ASP A 579 -3.90 -6.17 9.21
C ASP A 579 -3.61 -5.19 10.34
N LEU A 580 -2.65 -5.53 11.19
CA LEU A 580 -2.12 -4.63 12.20
C LEU A 580 -0.62 -4.43 12.00
N ARG A 581 -0.21 -3.19 11.80
CA ARG A 581 1.18 -2.76 11.85
C ARG A 581 1.39 -1.79 13.01
N LEU A 582 2.32 -2.09 13.89
CA LEU A 582 2.69 -1.23 15.01
C LEU A 582 4.19 -0.95 15.01
N GLU A 583 4.56 0.32 14.95
CA GLU A 583 5.94 0.77 15.03
C GLU A 583 6.13 1.75 16.17
N GLN A 584 6.77 1.31 17.25
CA GLN A 584 6.95 2.15 18.44
C GLN A 584 8.21 1.73 19.20
N PRO A 585 9.16 2.64 19.45
CA PRO A 585 10.29 2.36 20.32
C PRO A 585 9.85 1.97 21.73
N TYR A 586 10.64 1.12 22.38
CA TYR A 586 10.41 0.64 23.75
C TYR A 586 9.06 -0.06 23.97
N PHE A 587 8.42 -0.53 22.89
CA PHE A 587 7.18 -1.29 22.96
C PHE A 587 7.41 -2.65 23.63
N CYS A 588 6.54 -3.00 24.57
CA CYS A 588 6.51 -4.30 25.24
C CYS A 588 5.38 -5.17 24.66
N ALA A 589 5.76 -6.20 23.90
CA ALA A 589 4.82 -7.18 23.36
C ALA A 589 4.51 -8.26 24.41
N GLY A 590 3.72 -7.87 25.43
CA GLY A 590 3.36 -8.73 26.56
C GLY A 590 1.95 -9.35 26.49
N ALA A 591 1.63 -10.15 27.51
CA ALA A 591 0.37 -10.90 27.61
C ALA A 591 -0.90 -10.05 27.44
N GLN A 592 -0.99 -8.89 28.09
CA GLN A 592 -2.17 -8.02 28.03
C GLN A 592 -2.44 -7.51 26.60
N PHE A 593 -1.39 -7.14 25.88
CA PHE A 593 -1.52 -6.68 24.49
C PHE A 593 -2.05 -7.80 23.60
N PHE A 594 -1.45 -8.98 23.68
CA PHE A 594 -1.85 -10.13 22.87
C PHE A 594 -3.25 -10.62 23.21
N GLN A 595 -3.65 -10.58 24.49
CA GLN A 595 -5.02 -10.87 24.92
C GLN A 595 -6.03 -9.88 24.31
N ALA A 596 -5.71 -8.58 24.31
CA ALA A 596 -6.55 -7.58 23.65
C ALA A 596 -6.62 -7.83 22.14
N LEU A 597 -5.48 -8.10 21.49
CA LEU A 597 -5.41 -8.39 20.06
C LEU A 597 -6.20 -9.64 19.66
N SER A 598 -6.29 -10.66 20.51
CA SER A 598 -7.12 -11.85 20.27
C SER A 598 -8.62 -11.56 20.11
N HIS A 599 -9.10 -10.37 20.47
CA HIS A 599 -10.47 -9.96 20.21
C HIS A 599 -10.74 -9.60 18.74
N CYS A 600 -9.68 -9.42 17.94
CA CYS A 600 -9.74 -9.21 16.49
C CYS A 600 -9.81 -10.57 15.78
N SER A 601 -11.00 -11.19 15.73
CA SER A 601 -11.18 -12.54 15.19
C SER A 601 -10.87 -12.68 13.69
N SER A 602 -10.91 -11.58 12.94
CA SER A 602 -10.57 -11.55 11.50
C SER A 602 -9.09 -11.32 11.21
N LEU A 603 -8.24 -11.22 12.23
CA LEU A 603 -6.85 -10.83 12.07
C LEU A 603 -6.06 -11.90 11.32
N GLN A 604 -5.41 -11.48 10.23
CA GLN A 604 -4.64 -12.33 9.35
C GLN A 604 -3.14 -12.03 9.41
N ARG A 605 -2.79 -10.74 9.58
CA ARG A 605 -1.42 -10.25 9.42
C ARG A 605 -1.04 -9.30 10.54
N LEU A 606 0.06 -9.61 11.22
CA LEU A 606 0.62 -8.82 12.32
C LEU A 606 2.06 -8.44 11.99
N CYS A 607 2.37 -7.15 12.10
CA CYS A 607 3.73 -6.62 12.02
C CYS A 607 4.02 -5.72 13.22
N ILE A 608 5.06 -6.03 13.99
CA ILE A 608 5.54 -5.23 15.11
C ILE A 608 6.98 -4.82 14.82
N VAL A 609 7.27 -3.52 14.90
CA VAL A 609 8.61 -2.95 14.75
C VAL A 609 8.91 -2.11 16.00
N SER A 610 9.90 -2.51 16.78
CA SER A 610 10.25 -1.79 18.02
C SER A 610 11.74 -1.77 18.26
N ARG A 611 12.32 -0.55 18.19
CA ARG A 611 13.68 -0.32 18.68
C ARG A 611 13.66 -0.43 20.20
N SER A 612 14.53 -1.30 20.74
CA SER A 612 14.63 -1.53 22.19
C SER A 612 13.32 -2.02 22.83
N GLY A 613 12.45 -2.66 22.06
CA GLY A 613 11.28 -3.36 22.57
C GLY A 613 11.59 -4.76 23.08
N THR A 614 10.70 -5.27 23.92
CA THR A 614 10.78 -6.63 24.49
C THR A 614 9.59 -7.47 24.06
N LEU A 615 9.73 -8.78 24.08
CA LEU A 615 8.64 -9.71 23.78
C LEU A 615 8.52 -10.81 24.83
N GLN A 616 7.29 -11.30 25.04
CA GLN A 616 7.01 -12.46 25.87
C GLN A 616 6.62 -13.66 25.00
N SER A 617 7.52 -14.63 24.87
CA SER A 617 7.34 -15.81 24.00
C SER A 617 6.04 -16.57 24.28
N ASP A 618 5.70 -16.82 25.54
CA ASP A 618 4.50 -17.57 25.91
C ASP A 618 3.20 -16.83 25.54
N ALA A 619 3.22 -15.50 25.63
CA ALA A 619 2.09 -14.67 25.21
C ALA A 619 1.88 -14.74 23.69
N VAL A 620 2.97 -14.69 22.91
CA VAL A 620 2.92 -14.84 21.44
C VAL A 620 2.41 -16.23 21.07
N MET A 621 2.91 -17.29 21.71
CA MET A 621 2.46 -18.66 21.46
C MET A 621 0.97 -18.84 21.77
N SER A 622 0.51 -18.31 22.90
CA SER A 622 -0.91 -18.37 23.30
C SER A 622 -1.80 -17.59 22.32
N PHE A 623 -1.34 -16.43 21.86
CA PHE A 623 -2.04 -15.66 20.83
C PHE A 623 -2.15 -16.42 19.51
N MET A 624 -1.04 -17.01 19.04
CA MET A 624 -1.04 -17.79 17.80
C MET A 624 -1.98 -19.00 17.89
N ALA A 625 -2.09 -19.64 19.06
CA ALA A 625 -3.02 -20.74 19.29
C ALA A 625 -4.49 -20.29 19.23
N ASN A 626 -4.81 -19.11 19.78
CA ASN A 626 -6.18 -18.59 19.83
C ASN A 626 -6.63 -17.95 18.50
N CYS A 627 -5.70 -17.32 17.76
CA CYS A 627 -6.00 -16.59 16.53
C CYS A 627 -5.67 -17.46 15.31
N LEU A 628 -6.64 -18.29 14.92
CA LEU A 628 -6.47 -19.31 13.88
C LEU A 628 -6.27 -18.75 12.47
N GLU A 629 -6.80 -17.55 12.19
CA GLU A 629 -6.72 -16.91 10.88
C GLU A 629 -5.38 -16.19 10.63
N VAL A 630 -4.51 -16.07 11.64
CA VAL A 630 -3.20 -15.41 11.50
C VAL A 630 -2.28 -16.26 10.63
N ILE A 631 -1.93 -15.71 9.47
CA ILE A 631 -1.06 -16.30 8.44
C ILE A 631 0.25 -15.54 8.25
N MET A 632 0.41 -14.37 8.88
CA MET A 632 1.67 -13.64 8.87
C MET A 632 1.91 -12.99 10.23
N CYS A 633 3.09 -13.26 10.80
CA CYS A 633 3.53 -12.71 12.07
C CYS A 633 4.99 -12.26 11.95
N HIS A 634 5.19 -10.96 11.75
CA HIS A 634 6.52 -10.35 11.69
C HIS A 634 6.77 -9.51 12.95
N MET A 635 7.86 -9.79 13.65
CA MET A 635 8.26 -9.07 14.87
C MET A 635 9.73 -8.71 14.77
N PHE A 636 10.00 -7.42 14.59
CA PHE A 636 11.34 -6.85 14.54
C PHE A 636 11.60 -6.03 15.80
N MET A 637 12.23 -6.67 16.79
CA MET A 637 12.27 -6.14 18.17
C MET A 637 13.70 -6.04 18.72
N GLY A 638 13.85 -5.69 20.00
CA GLY A 638 15.15 -5.51 20.66
C GLY A 638 15.73 -6.76 21.34
N GLU A 639 15.12 -7.93 21.13
CA GLU A 639 15.58 -9.20 21.71
C GLU A 639 16.86 -9.75 21.06
N SER A 640 17.51 -10.70 21.73
CA SER A 640 18.64 -11.44 21.15
C SER A 640 18.22 -12.33 19.97
N LEU A 641 19.15 -12.57 19.05
CA LEU A 641 18.92 -13.46 17.90
C LEU A 641 18.48 -14.87 18.32
N THR A 642 19.03 -15.40 19.43
CA THR A 642 18.68 -16.72 19.96
C THR A 642 17.23 -16.80 20.40
N VAL A 643 16.75 -15.80 21.16
CA VAL A 643 15.34 -15.72 21.60
C VAL A 643 14.41 -15.66 20.39
N CYS A 644 14.73 -14.78 19.44
CA CYS A 644 13.97 -14.62 18.19
C CYS A 644 13.88 -15.93 17.40
N LYS A 645 15.02 -16.60 17.16
CA LYS A 645 15.07 -17.88 16.43
C LYS A 645 14.29 -18.99 17.14
N ASN A 646 14.43 -19.09 18.46
CA ASN A 646 13.71 -20.10 19.24
C ASN A 646 12.19 -19.92 19.13
N LEU A 647 11.70 -18.69 19.31
CA LEU A 647 10.27 -18.39 19.21
C LEU A 647 9.75 -18.64 17.79
N GLN A 648 10.46 -18.18 16.76
CA GLN A 648 10.08 -18.43 15.37
C GLN A 648 9.97 -19.93 15.07
N GLN A 649 10.95 -20.73 15.51
CA GLN A 649 10.91 -22.18 15.35
C GLN A 649 9.74 -22.81 16.09
N SER A 650 9.44 -22.38 17.31
CA SER A 650 8.30 -22.88 18.08
C SER A 650 6.96 -22.62 17.40
N ILE A 651 6.76 -21.41 16.85
CA ILE A 651 5.53 -21.06 16.10
C ILE A 651 5.42 -21.91 14.84
N VAL A 652 6.48 -21.98 14.03
CA VAL A 652 6.47 -22.76 12.78
C VAL A 652 6.21 -24.24 13.05
N ARG A 653 6.89 -24.84 14.04
CA ARG A 653 6.68 -26.25 14.41
C ARG A 653 5.26 -26.53 14.87
N SER A 654 4.62 -25.58 15.57
CA SER A 654 3.29 -25.79 16.17
C SER A 654 2.16 -25.55 15.17
N PHE A 655 2.29 -24.61 14.23
CA PHE A 655 1.15 -24.10 13.46
C PHE A 655 1.27 -24.23 11.94
N GLN A 656 2.47 -24.44 11.36
CA GLN A 656 2.65 -24.45 9.90
C GLN A 656 1.88 -25.59 9.21
N ALA A 657 1.73 -26.74 9.86
CA ALA A 657 1.05 -27.90 9.30
C ALA A 657 -0.44 -27.62 9.02
N GLU A 658 -1.12 -26.95 9.96
CA GLU A 658 -2.52 -26.55 9.84
C GLU A 658 -2.69 -25.27 9.00
N ARG A 659 -1.65 -24.43 8.96
CA ARG A 659 -1.63 -23.16 8.24
C ARG A 659 -0.50 -23.17 7.19
N PRO A 660 -0.67 -23.81 6.03
CA PRO A 660 0.39 -23.91 5.03
C PRO A 660 0.92 -22.55 4.56
N ALA A 661 0.06 -21.53 4.54
CA ALA A 661 0.40 -20.17 4.19
C ALA A 661 1.13 -19.39 5.28
N LEU A 662 1.29 -19.93 6.49
CA LEU A 662 1.90 -19.22 7.61
C LEU A 662 3.32 -18.74 7.26
N ASN A 663 3.58 -17.45 7.46
CA ASN A 663 4.88 -16.82 7.28
C ASN A 663 5.26 -16.08 8.57
N VAL A 664 6.37 -16.49 9.18
CA VAL A 664 6.80 -15.99 10.49
C VAL A 664 8.21 -15.46 10.38
N VAL A 665 8.41 -14.22 10.80
CA VAL A 665 9.72 -13.57 10.85
C VAL A 665 9.87 -12.92 12.20
N ILE A 666 10.71 -13.48 13.06
CA ILE A 666 11.04 -12.88 14.35
C ILE A 666 12.54 -12.63 14.34
N PHE A 667 12.93 -11.36 14.37
CA PHE A 667 14.32 -10.98 14.16
C PHE A 667 14.70 -9.72 14.95
N PRO A 668 15.94 -9.60 15.45
CA PRO A 668 16.37 -8.36 16.09
C PRO A 668 16.46 -7.23 15.06
N LEU A 669 15.81 -6.09 15.34
CA LEU A 669 15.70 -4.95 14.42
C LEU A 669 17.05 -4.34 14.02
N LEU A 670 18.04 -4.39 14.91
CA LEU A 670 19.35 -3.74 14.71
C LEU A 670 20.46 -4.73 14.32
N HIS A 671 20.09 -5.95 13.92
CA HIS A 671 21.05 -6.96 13.51
C HIS A 671 21.51 -6.75 12.07
N GLU A 672 22.80 -7.01 11.78
CA GLU A 672 23.42 -6.77 10.47
C GLU A 672 22.77 -7.57 9.33
N ASP A 673 22.41 -8.83 9.59
CA ASP A 673 21.75 -9.72 8.63
C ASP A 673 20.27 -9.40 8.35
N LEU A 674 19.68 -8.33 8.90
CA LEU A 674 18.26 -8.03 8.72
C LEU A 674 17.87 -7.92 7.23
N THR A 675 18.74 -7.35 6.40
CA THR A 675 18.50 -7.22 4.95
C THR A 675 18.33 -8.59 4.27
N GLU A 676 19.11 -9.60 4.69
CA GLU A 676 19.02 -10.96 4.16
C GLU A 676 17.71 -11.63 4.54
N VAL A 677 17.22 -11.36 5.76
CA VAL A 677 15.92 -11.84 6.22
C VAL A 677 14.78 -11.18 5.46
N ILE A 678 14.85 -9.85 5.26
CA ILE A 678 13.86 -9.08 4.50
C ILE A 678 13.75 -9.57 3.06
N ARG A 679 14.87 -9.94 2.43
CA ARG A 679 14.90 -10.49 1.06
C ARG A 679 14.02 -11.73 0.91
N ASP A 680 14.00 -12.58 1.92
CA ASP A 680 13.31 -13.88 1.85
C ASP A 680 11.82 -13.76 2.25
N VAL A 681 11.36 -12.57 2.63
CA VAL A 681 9.94 -12.28 2.91
C VAL A 681 9.15 -12.29 1.59
N PRO A 682 8.00 -13.01 1.51
CA PRO A 682 7.14 -12.94 0.36
C PRO A 682 6.74 -11.51 0.03
N MET A 683 6.95 -11.09 -1.23
CA MET A 683 6.80 -9.70 -1.68
C MET A 683 5.45 -9.08 -1.31
N ARG A 684 4.38 -9.89 -1.32
CA ARG A 684 3.04 -9.48 -0.86
C ARG A 684 3.06 -8.96 0.58
N HIS A 685 3.67 -9.69 1.52
CA HIS A 685 3.74 -9.29 2.92
C HIS A 685 4.77 -8.19 3.16
N LEU A 686 5.87 -8.23 2.40
CA LEU A 686 6.90 -7.21 2.50
C LEU A 686 6.34 -5.84 2.10
N ASP A 687 5.71 -5.76 0.93
CA ASP A 687 5.19 -4.52 0.37
C ASP A 687 3.94 -4.04 1.10
N GLU A 688 2.94 -4.91 1.33
CA GLU A 688 1.62 -4.53 1.86
C GLU A 688 1.60 -4.16 3.35
N ILE A 689 2.51 -4.70 4.17
CA ILE A 689 2.44 -4.51 5.63
C ILE A 689 3.80 -4.30 6.30
N THR A 690 4.85 -4.99 5.89
CA THR A 690 6.14 -4.93 6.62
C THR A 690 6.81 -3.56 6.44
N LEU A 691 6.96 -3.13 5.18
CA LEU A 691 7.50 -1.82 4.85
C LEU A 691 6.47 -0.73 5.09
N PHE A 692 6.87 0.35 5.73
CA PHE A 692 6.02 1.54 5.82
C PHE A 692 6.06 2.32 4.51
N LYS A 693 4.90 2.55 3.90
CA LYS A 693 4.74 3.51 2.81
C LYS A 693 3.30 3.97 2.69
N SER A 694 3.12 5.16 2.15
CA SER A 694 1.80 5.67 1.78
C SER A 694 1.26 4.88 0.59
N ARG A 695 -0.02 4.50 0.68
CA ARG A 695 -0.75 3.78 -0.39
C ARG A 695 -1.67 4.70 -1.18
N VAL A 696 -1.95 5.88 -0.67
CA VAL A 696 -2.81 6.86 -1.33
C VAL A 696 -2.15 7.36 -2.62
N ALA A 697 -2.83 7.15 -3.75
CA ALA A 697 -2.37 7.56 -5.07
C ALA A 697 -0.94 7.06 -5.42
N GLU A 698 -0.50 5.91 -4.88
CA GLU A 698 0.83 5.34 -5.16
C GLU A 698 0.92 4.81 -6.60
N GLU A 699 -0.13 4.12 -7.06
CA GLU A 699 -0.25 3.55 -8.39
C GLU A 699 -1.56 4.05 -9.04
N PRO A 700 -1.65 4.08 -10.39
CA PRO A 700 -2.87 4.43 -11.09
C PRO A 700 -3.99 3.41 -10.81
N PRO A 701 -5.25 3.86 -10.72
CA PRO A 701 -6.38 2.93 -10.64
C PRO A 701 -6.43 2.06 -11.91
N ASN A 702 -6.75 0.77 -11.74
CA ASN A 702 -6.87 -0.22 -12.82
C ASN A 702 -5.60 -0.39 -13.69
N LEU A 703 -4.41 -0.11 -13.15
CA LEU A 703 -3.14 -0.31 -13.87
C LEU A 703 -2.92 -1.77 -14.27
N TRP A 704 -3.28 -2.71 -13.39
CA TRP A 704 -3.23 -4.15 -13.66
C TRP A 704 -4.48 -4.83 -13.10
N TRP A 705 -5.23 -5.46 -14.01
CA TRP A 705 -6.49 -6.18 -13.79
C TRP A 705 -7.70 -5.32 -13.48
#